data_AF-A0A9E0T1Y3-F1
#
_entry.id   AF-A0A9E0T1Y3-F1
#
_cell.length_a   1.000
_cell.length_b   1.000
_cell.length_c   1.000
_cell.angle_alpha   90.00
_cell.angle_beta   90.00
_cell.angle_gamma   90.00
#
_symmetry.space_group_name_H-M   'P 1'
#
loop_
_entity.id
_entity.type
_entity.pdbx_description
1 polymer ?
#
loop_
_entity_poly.entity_id
_entity_poly.type
_entity_poly.pdbx_seq_one_letter_code
_entity_poly.pdbx_strand_id
1 'polypeptide(L)'
;MVFLTAALVCGLPASALAVDAPLPEFPAPTADTAAALQARFQAQATLASVDGAVDVVQRLRDANDKAGDGKTDIAACRAQAVALDAAARHDPFGLAVWYYKRRCAQALGNAAEAAHSEQAFATVLRQMLAGLPPDDGRTAIGLYATADGTALIDASGEHLIYSYFDVSDLQAGLRWRVGLRDPASGRERELSFDLLRNRLKLVHKPSAAEVPLLLVGSFEDLADSFFKDYTQKDGLPATLDALDGMTSERRSALIAQLTKRSDLSSALVLNRYCVAHPDAACTGKAVDHLLDFAEKGSAQAMLALAYAYLRGQDVKHDDAAARTLLLGAAKTLGTGAAFQRYLDLDQDFASDATDLPQWALVQLLTAADKGDALAAGVALQLLGRTDKLQADPARVLALRAQVRTAGLAYMEQRYLLSASAREKAWPEVVQAAQTLYAMHAPDSDRAAAAVRLWTIYLGGNHPGVAPDPVQALQWARTAGMDGNVPAMRYVGLIHADQTHDPESLRLAVAWLLPAARAGDTSAMFALARLAEGDYPALVQAGEGNAQLAAKIYRTFAEATPETPEAAQARRALAALMLDGHGTRRDPAGARALLEHDANAGNAGSALALAQDLYGGRFGVRDADGAKRWLDKALAKPEPAVAAQAADLLFLGVALPADQERAIALWQQAAAQGYTVAWNEMAWALCTAPDAAARNPARGLQSIARIAPADRTAGELDTVAACQAATGDFAAAIVSQQQAIAGVEPHTDTAARMRERLGLYQTHRAYLQPPPKASDAAPQAPSAMPTKRS
;
A
#
# COMPACT_ATOMS: atom_id res chain seq x y z
N MET A 1 -10.77 -55.84 -15.79
CA MET A 1 -12.23 -55.97 -15.93
C MET A 1 -12.84 -55.19 -14.78
N VAL A 2 -13.71 -54.21 -15.10
CA VAL A 2 -14.38 -53.24 -14.20
C VAL A 2 -13.41 -52.25 -13.52
N PHE A 3 -13.25 -50.98 -13.90
CA PHE A 3 -14.24 -49.97 -14.31
C PHE A 3 -13.69 -49.05 -15.43
N LEU A 4 -14.18 -49.27 -16.65
CA LEU A 4 -14.55 -48.18 -17.57
C LEU A 4 -15.98 -47.78 -17.17
N THR A 5 -16.24 -46.50 -16.86
CA THR A 5 -17.47 -45.71 -17.16
C THR A 5 -17.64 -44.49 -16.25
N ALA A 6 -16.97 -43.38 -16.59
CA ALA A 6 -17.40 -42.02 -16.20
C ALA A 6 -16.82 -40.93 -17.13
N ALA A 7 -16.56 -41.27 -18.39
CA ALA A 7 -16.13 -40.34 -19.43
C ALA A 7 -17.22 -40.25 -20.49
N LEU A 8 -18.26 -39.43 -20.27
CA LEU A 8 -19.32 -39.15 -21.27
C LEU A 8 -20.30 -38.04 -20.82
N VAL A 9 -19.85 -36.82 -20.47
CA VAL A 9 -20.74 -35.63 -20.44
C VAL A 9 -20.11 -34.30 -20.90
N CYS A 10 -18.79 -34.10 -20.93
CA CYS A 10 -18.21 -32.89 -21.54
C CYS A 10 -17.37 -33.25 -22.77
N GLY A 11 -17.98 -33.14 -23.95
CA GLY A 11 -17.36 -33.40 -25.24
C GLY A 11 -16.26 -32.40 -25.59
N LEU A 12 -15.03 -32.74 -25.27
CA LEU A 12 -13.83 -32.18 -25.92
C LEU A 12 -13.04 -33.36 -26.53
N PRO A 13 -12.64 -33.30 -27.81
CA PRO A 13 -11.95 -34.40 -28.46
C PRO A 13 -10.54 -34.58 -27.88
N ALA A 14 -10.21 -35.83 -27.54
CA ALA A 14 -8.87 -36.30 -27.18
C ALA A 14 -7.97 -36.43 -28.42
N SER A 15 -7.84 -35.34 -29.17
CA SER A 15 -6.93 -35.20 -30.31
C SER A 15 -6.47 -33.75 -30.42
N ALA A 16 -5.56 -33.36 -29.52
CA ALA A 16 -4.75 -32.15 -29.66
C ALA A 16 -3.37 -32.30 -28.97
N LEU A 17 -2.77 -33.49 -29.04
CA LEU A 17 -1.31 -33.61 -28.99
C LEU A 17 -0.81 -33.55 -30.44
N ALA A 18 -0.91 -32.37 -31.04
CA ALA A 18 -0.24 -32.07 -32.30
C ALA A 18 1.24 -31.85 -32.00
N VAL A 19 2.02 -32.93 -32.04
CA VAL A 19 3.50 -32.88 -32.01
C VAL A 19 4.06 -32.24 -33.30
N ASP A 20 3.21 -32.04 -34.33
CA ASP A 20 3.56 -31.48 -35.64
C ASP A 20 3.09 -30.04 -35.88
N ALA A 21 2.66 -29.30 -34.85
CA ALA A 21 2.41 -27.87 -35.04
C ALA A 21 3.76 -27.15 -35.27
N PRO A 22 3.94 -26.40 -36.39
CA PRO A 22 5.16 -25.63 -36.60
C PRO A 22 5.40 -24.72 -35.40
N LEU A 23 6.67 -24.50 -35.05
CA LEU A 23 7.05 -23.46 -34.09
C LEU A 23 6.32 -22.17 -34.50
N PRO A 24 5.81 -21.36 -33.54
CA PRO A 24 5.14 -20.12 -33.89
C PRO A 24 6.05 -19.34 -34.82
N GLU A 25 5.63 -19.18 -36.07
CA GLU A 25 6.27 -18.23 -36.96
C GLU A 25 6.07 -16.88 -36.29
N PHE A 26 7.11 -16.35 -35.66
CA PHE A 26 7.14 -14.93 -35.34
C PHE A 26 6.94 -14.23 -36.68
N PRO A 27 5.79 -13.57 -36.89
CA PRO A 27 5.50 -13.03 -38.20
C PRO A 27 6.63 -12.08 -38.57
N ALA A 28 7.08 -12.16 -39.83
CA ALA A 28 7.68 -10.99 -40.45
C ALA A 28 6.72 -9.80 -40.19
N PRO A 29 7.20 -8.57 -39.95
CA PRO A 29 6.55 -7.52 -39.13
C PRO A 29 5.15 -7.00 -39.52
N THR A 30 4.30 -7.74 -40.23
CA THR A 30 3.20 -7.20 -41.01
C THR A 30 1.85 -7.93 -40.88
N ALA A 31 1.66 -8.92 -40.00
CA ALA A 31 0.34 -9.57 -39.85
C ALA A 31 -0.25 -9.60 -38.42
N ASP A 32 0.55 -9.88 -37.39
CA ASP A 32 0.17 -9.70 -35.98
C ASP A 32 1.25 -8.83 -35.33
N THR A 33 0.86 -7.71 -34.70
CA THR A 33 1.84 -6.90 -33.94
C THR A 33 2.33 -7.70 -32.73
N ALA A 34 3.60 -7.56 -32.35
CA ALA A 34 4.14 -8.24 -31.18
C ALA A 34 3.37 -7.93 -29.88
N ALA A 35 2.71 -6.77 -29.81
CA ALA A 35 1.75 -6.41 -28.76
C ALA A 35 0.49 -7.29 -28.76
N ALA A 36 -0.10 -7.57 -29.93
CA ALA A 36 -1.26 -8.47 -30.05
C ALA A 36 -0.89 -9.91 -29.64
N LEU A 37 0.31 -10.38 -30.00
CA LEU A 37 0.83 -11.67 -29.54
C LEU A 37 1.01 -11.71 -28.02
N GLN A 38 1.54 -10.64 -27.42
CA GLN A 38 1.74 -10.55 -25.98
C GLN A 38 0.41 -10.56 -25.22
N ALA A 39 -0.59 -9.82 -25.72
CA ALA A 39 -1.93 -9.81 -25.14
C ALA A 39 -2.59 -11.20 -25.20
N ARG A 40 -2.46 -11.90 -26.34
CA ARG A 40 -2.97 -13.26 -26.50
C ARG A 40 -2.27 -14.24 -25.55
N PHE A 41 -0.95 -14.13 -25.42
CA PHE A 41 -0.19 -14.92 -24.46
C PHE A 41 -0.66 -14.67 -23.03
N GLN A 42 -0.76 -13.42 -22.60
CA GLN A 42 -1.21 -13.06 -21.25
C GLN A 42 -2.65 -13.54 -20.94
N ALA A 43 -3.50 -13.65 -21.95
CA ALA A 43 -4.87 -14.14 -21.79
C ALA A 43 -5.01 -15.67 -21.71
N GLN A 44 -3.96 -16.42 -22.07
CA GLN A 44 -4.01 -17.89 -22.19
C GLN A 44 -2.99 -18.60 -21.30
N ALA A 45 -1.86 -17.95 -21.02
CA ALA A 45 -0.76 -18.52 -20.27
C ALA A 45 -1.05 -18.53 -18.77
N THR A 46 -0.52 -19.56 -18.10
CA THR A 46 -0.60 -19.73 -16.65
C THR A 46 0.80 -19.63 -16.04
N LEU A 47 0.89 -19.43 -14.73
CA LEU A 47 2.18 -19.54 -14.03
C LEU A 47 2.87 -20.88 -14.31
N ALA A 48 2.11 -21.98 -14.27
CA ALA A 48 2.64 -23.32 -14.51
C ALA A 48 3.26 -23.50 -15.92
N SER A 49 2.70 -22.85 -16.96
CA SER A 49 3.27 -22.93 -18.30
C SER A 49 4.60 -22.18 -18.43
N VAL A 50 4.75 -21.06 -17.73
CA VAL A 50 6.02 -20.31 -17.68
C VAL A 50 7.05 -21.09 -16.86
N ASP A 51 6.67 -21.60 -15.69
CA ASP A 51 7.60 -22.32 -14.81
C ASP A 51 8.14 -23.60 -15.47
N GLY A 52 7.30 -24.32 -16.22
CA GLY A 52 7.75 -25.47 -17.01
C GLY A 52 8.80 -25.11 -18.07
N ALA A 53 8.74 -23.91 -18.67
CA ALA A 53 9.74 -23.43 -19.62
C ALA A 53 11.05 -23.05 -18.91
N VAL A 54 10.95 -22.39 -17.75
CA VAL A 54 12.10 -22.03 -16.90
C VAL A 54 12.86 -23.28 -16.46
N ASP A 55 12.17 -24.35 -16.07
CA ASP A 55 12.80 -25.61 -15.66
C ASP A 55 13.67 -26.23 -16.76
N VAL A 56 13.25 -26.13 -18.02
CA VAL A 56 14.04 -26.62 -19.17
C VAL A 56 15.32 -25.81 -19.32
N VAL A 57 15.19 -24.48 -19.24
CA VAL A 57 16.33 -23.55 -19.31
C VAL A 57 17.30 -23.79 -18.15
N GLN A 58 16.80 -23.99 -16.93
CA GLN A 58 17.62 -24.22 -15.75
C GLN A 58 18.45 -25.50 -15.88
N ARG A 59 17.86 -26.60 -16.37
CA ARG A 59 18.61 -27.85 -16.64
C ARG A 59 19.74 -27.65 -17.66
N LEU A 60 19.51 -26.85 -18.69
CA LEU A 60 20.53 -26.52 -19.69
C LEU A 60 21.64 -25.64 -19.10
N ARG A 61 21.28 -24.66 -18.27
CA ARG A 61 22.22 -23.81 -17.55
C ARG A 61 23.11 -24.64 -16.62
N ASP A 62 22.53 -25.48 -15.78
CA ASP A 62 23.28 -26.33 -14.85
C ASP A 62 24.24 -27.29 -15.56
N ALA A 63 23.88 -27.76 -16.76
CA ALA A 63 24.75 -28.58 -17.59
C ALA A 63 25.91 -27.75 -18.17
N ASN A 64 25.65 -26.53 -18.65
CA ASN A 64 26.69 -25.62 -19.13
C ASN A 64 27.67 -25.23 -18.02
N ASP A 65 27.17 -24.93 -16.81
CA ASP A 65 28.00 -24.61 -15.65
C ASP A 65 28.96 -25.78 -15.31
N LYS A 66 28.50 -27.03 -15.46
CA LYS A 66 29.35 -28.23 -15.30
C LYS A 66 30.35 -28.43 -16.44
N ALA A 67 30.02 -27.98 -17.65
CA ALA A 67 30.91 -28.06 -18.81
C ALA A 67 32.04 -27.02 -18.78
N GLY A 68 31.93 -26.01 -17.92
CA GLY A 68 32.89 -24.92 -17.71
C GLY A 68 32.55 -23.65 -18.49
N ASP A 69 33.08 -22.52 -18.01
CA ASP A 69 32.71 -21.16 -18.43
C ASP A 69 32.59 -20.99 -19.95
N GLY A 70 31.40 -20.57 -20.37
CA GLY A 70 31.09 -20.24 -21.76
C GLY A 70 30.83 -21.43 -22.69
N LYS A 71 30.96 -22.69 -22.24
CA LYS A 71 30.71 -23.87 -23.08
C LYS A 71 29.25 -24.30 -23.05
N THR A 72 28.73 -24.67 -24.21
CA THR A 72 27.40 -25.28 -24.35
C THR A 72 27.53 -26.80 -24.29
N ASP A 73 26.82 -27.46 -23.37
CA ASP A 73 26.79 -28.91 -23.27
C ASP A 73 25.94 -29.53 -24.40
N ILE A 74 26.62 -30.15 -25.37
CA ILE A 74 25.99 -30.76 -26.54
C ILE A 74 25.07 -31.93 -26.14
N ALA A 75 25.43 -32.73 -25.13
CA ALA A 75 24.63 -33.86 -24.70
C ALA A 75 23.33 -33.39 -24.03
N ALA A 76 23.42 -32.37 -23.19
CA ALA A 76 22.25 -31.73 -22.59
C ALA A 76 21.34 -31.09 -23.63
N CYS A 77 21.90 -30.40 -24.64
CA CYS A 77 21.13 -29.86 -25.75
C CYS A 77 20.35 -30.93 -26.51
N ARG A 78 20.96 -32.10 -26.79
CA ARG A 78 20.24 -33.23 -27.42
C ARG A 78 19.15 -33.79 -26.51
N ALA A 79 19.46 -33.96 -25.22
CA ALA A 79 18.52 -34.52 -24.25
C ALA A 79 17.29 -33.63 -24.02
N GLN A 80 17.45 -32.31 -24.09
CA GLN A 80 16.37 -31.34 -23.87
C GLN A 80 15.71 -30.82 -25.15
N ALA A 81 16.11 -31.25 -26.34
CA ALA A 81 15.64 -30.67 -27.61
C ALA A 81 14.10 -30.58 -27.72
N VAL A 82 13.40 -31.69 -27.45
CA VAL A 82 11.92 -31.75 -27.51
C VAL A 82 11.28 -30.85 -26.45
N ALA A 83 11.85 -30.81 -25.25
CA ALA A 83 11.35 -30.00 -24.16
C ALA A 83 11.57 -28.50 -24.42
N LEU A 84 12.69 -28.14 -25.05
CA LEU A 84 13.03 -26.76 -25.41
C LEU A 84 12.13 -26.25 -26.55
N ASP A 85 11.76 -27.11 -27.50
CA ASP A 85 10.76 -26.79 -28.52
C ASP A 85 9.36 -26.59 -27.93
N ALA A 86 8.99 -27.42 -26.96
CA ALA A 86 7.73 -27.25 -26.23
C ALA A 86 7.72 -25.96 -25.41
N ALA A 87 8.82 -25.65 -24.72
CA ALA A 87 9.00 -24.40 -23.98
C ALA A 87 8.81 -23.18 -24.88
N ALA A 88 9.40 -23.17 -26.08
CA ALA A 88 9.24 -22.08 -27.05
C ALA A 88 7.80 -21.88 -27.55
N ARG A 89 6.97 -22.94 -27.53
CA ARG A 89 5.54 -22.85 -27.86
C ARG A 89 4.68 -22.39 -26.69
N HIS A 90 5.00 -22.83 -25.47
CA HIS A 90 4.23 -22.52 -24.28
C HIS A 90 4.57 -21.15 -23.67
N ASP A 91 5.82 -20.72 -23.81
CA ASP A 91 6.32 -19.42 -23.41
C ASP A 91 7.11 -18.76 -24.56
N PRO A 92 6.42 -18.21 -25.58
CA PRO A 92 7.07 -17.53 -26.68
C PRO A 92 7.70 -16.19 -26.26
N PHE A 93 7.43 -15.67 -25.06
CA PHE A 93 7.99 -14.41 -24.55
C PHE A 93 9.17 -14.60 -23.59
N GLY A 94 9.54 -15.84 -23.27
CA GLY A 94 10.74 -16.17 -22.51
C GLY A 94 12.01 -15.92 -23.33
N LEU A 95 12.71 -14.80 -23.07
CA LEU A 95 14.01 -14.50 -23.68
C LEU A 95 15.01 -15.63 -23.45
N ALA A 96 14.99 -16.25 -22.28
CA ALA A 96 15.91 -17.33 -21.94
C ALA A 96 15.69 -18.56 -22.84
N VAL A 97 14.43 -18.87 -23.18
CA VAL A 97 14.08 -19.99 -24.05
C VAL A 97 14.73 -19.81 -25.42
N TRP A 98 14.55 -18.66 -26.04
CA TRP A 98 15.13 -18.35 -27.35
C TRP A 98 16.65 -18.25 -27.32
N TYR A 99 17.22 -17.69 -26.25
CA TYR A 99 18.66 -17.61 -26.06
C TYR A 99 19.32 -19.01 -26.02
N TYR A 100 18.78 -19.92 -25.20
CA TYR A 100 19.30 -21.28 -25.08
C TYR A 100 19.03 -22.13 -26.33
N LYS A 101 17.89 -21.93 -27.00
CA LYS A 101 17.58 -22.59 -28.27
C LYS A 101 18.59 -22.21 -29.36
N ARG A 102 18.94 -20.92 -29.47
CA ARG A 102 20.02 -20.46 -30.34
C ARG A 102 21.36 -21.11 -30.00
N ARG A 103 21.76 -21.12 -28.73
CA ARG A 103 23.05 -21.71 -28.30
C ARG A 103 23.12 -23.21 -28.57
N CYS A 104 22.05 -23.95 -28.32
CA CYS A 104 21.98 -25.37 -28.61
C CYS A 104 22.01 -25.64 -30.12
N ALA A 105 21.29 -24.86 -30.92
CA ALA A 105 21.33 -24.97 -32.38
C ALA A 105 22.74 -24.73 -32.94
N GLN A 106 23.45 -23.71 -32.44
CA GLN A 106 24.85 -23.44 -32.80
C GLN A 106 25.78 -24.61 -32.42
N ALA A 107 25.66 -25.12 -31.19
CA ALA A 107 26.48 -26.23 -30.69
C ALA A 107 26.22 -27.55 -31.45
N LEU A 108 25.01 -27.72 -32.00
CA LEU A 108 24.61 -28.88 -32.82
C LEU A 108 24.87 -28.69 -34.32
N GLY A 109 25.35 -27.52 -34.76
CA GLY A 109 25.59 -27.22 -36.17
C GLY A 109 24.33 -26.96 -37.00
N ASN A 110 23.19 -26.66 -36.37
CA ASN A 110 21.95 -26.31 -37.06
C ASN A 110 21.85 -24.79 -37.27
N ALA A 111 22.43 -24.31 -38.38
CA ALA A 111 22.49 -22.88 -38.68
C ALA A 111 21.11 -22.23 -38.92
N ALA A 112 20.16 -22.95 -39.53
CA ALA A 112 18.82 -22.43 -39.80
C ALA A 112 18.05 -22.17 -38.50
N GLU A 113 18.10 -23.12 -37.56
CA GLU A 113 17.45 -22.97 -36.26
C GLU A 113 18.12 -21.89 -35.40
N ALA A 114 19.45 -21.78 -35.45
CA ALA A 114 20.17 -20.72 -34.76
C ALA A 114 19.73 -19.33 -35.25
N ALA A 115 19.62 -19.14 -36.58
CA ALA A 115 19.16 -17.89 -37.16
C ALA A 115 17.71 -17.57 -36.80
N HIS A 116 16.81 -18.56 -36.86
CA HIS A 116 15.42 -18.41 -36.47
C HIS A 116 15.28 -18.01 -34.99
N SER A 117 15.98 -18.73 -34.10
CA SER A 117 15.97 -18.45 -32.67
C SER A 117 16.55 -17.07 -32.32
N GLU A 118 17.56 -16.60 -33.07
CA GLU A 118 18.11 -15.26 -32.92
C GLU A 118 17.11 -14.17 -33.33
N GLN A 119 16.39 -14.37 -34.44
CA GLN A 119 15.34 -13.47 -34.88
C GLN A 119 14.19 -13.41 -33.86
N ALA A 120 13.80 -14.54 -33.29
CA ALA A 120 12.78 -14.61 -32.25
C ALA A 120 13.23 -13.85 -30.99
N PHE A 121 14.44 -14.11 -30.49
CA PHE A 121 15.03 -13.39 -29.35
C PHE A 121 15.03 -11.87 -29.58
N ALA A 122 15.52 -11.41 -30.73
CA ALA A 122 15.57 -9.98 -31.06
C ALA A 122 14.19 -9.34 -31.20
N THR A 123 13.18 -10.11 -31.60
CA THR A 123 11.80 -9.62 -31.73
C THR A 123 11.13 -9.48 -30.38
N VAL A 124 11.26 -10.50 -29.53
CA VAL A 124 10.77 -10.46 -28.13
C VAL A 124 11.45 -9.34 -27.37
N LEU A 125 12.78 -9.20 -27.47
CA LEU A 125 13.51 -8.14 -26.80
C LEU A 125 13.06 -6.75 -27.24
N ARG A 126 12.89 -6.52 -28.56
CA ARG A 126 12.36 -5.24 -29.07
C ARG A 126 10.97 -4.95 -28.54
N GLN A 127 10.10 -5.95 -28.44
CA GLN A 127 8.76 -5.77 -27.89
C GLN A 127 8.80 -5.44 -26.38
N MET A 128 9.67 -6.09 -25.62
CA MET A 128 9.84 -5.82 -24.19
C MET A 128 10.38 -4.41 -23.92
N LEU A 129 11.25 -3.91 -24.80
CA LEU A 129 11.82 -2.56 -24.70
C LEU A 129 10.97 -1.49 -25.39
N ALA A 130 9.94 -1.88 -26.16
CA ALA A 130 9.14 -0.95 -26.94
C ALA A 130 8.41 0.05 -26.01
N GLY A 131 8.60 1.33 -26.30
CA GLY A 131 7.96 2.41 -25.54
C GLY A 131 8.62 2.74 -24.20
N LEU A 132 9.58 1.93 -23.72
CA LEU A 132 10.34 2.27 -22.52
C LEU A 132 11.19 3.53 -22.77
N PRO A 133 11.32 4.43 -21.78
CA PRO A 133 12.28 5.52 -21.86
C PRO A 133 13.70 4.96 -21.99
N PRO A 134 14.68 5.78 -22.44
CA PRO A 134 16.07 5.40 -22.39
C PRO A 134 16.43 4.94 -20.97
N ASP A 135 17.34 3.97 -20.89
CA ASP A 135 17.77 3.41 -19.62
C ASP A 135 18.29 4.50 -18.67
N ASP A 136 17.50 4.75 -17.63
CA ASP A 136 17.77 5.66 -16.53
C ASP A 136 17.90 4.90 -15.20
N GLY A 137 17.89 3.56 -15.23
CA GLY A 137 17.88 2.68 -14.07
C GLY A 137 16.55 2.66 -13.28
N ARG A 138 15.53 3.43 -13.67
CA ARG A 138 14.28 3.59 -12.91
C ARG A 138 13.10 2.87 -13.51
N THR A 139 13.02 2.82 -14.83
CA THR A 139 11.91 2.12 -15.50
C THR A 139 12.27 0.64 -15.65
N ALA A 140 11.61 -0.21 -14.86
CA ALA A 140 11.92 -1.62 -14.83
C ALA A 140 11.44 -2.33 -16.10
N ILE A 141 12.29 -3.19 -16.66
CA ILE A 141 11.92 -4.09 -17.74
C ILE A 141 11.12 -5.24 -17.14
N GLY A 142 9.86 -5.38 -17.53
CA GLY A 142 8.99 -6.43 -17.02
C GLY A 142 9.38 -7.81 -17.57
N LEU A 143 9.74 -8.74 -16.68
CA LEU A 143 10.12 -10.12 -17.00
C LEU A 143 9.05 -11.12 -16.55
N TYR A 144 9.08 -12.33 -17.12
CA TYR A 144 8.29 -13.46 -16.63
C TYR A 144 9.14 -14.41 -15.76
N ALA A 145 10.46 -14.43 -15.95
CA ALA A 145 11.41 -15.15 -15.11
C ALA A 145 12.78 -14.46 -15.03
N THR A 146 13.56 -14.73 -13.98
CA THR A 146 14.95 -14.23 -13.89
C THR A 146 15.91 -14.84 -14.88
N ALA A 147 15.59 -16.03 -15.39
CA ALA A 147 16.31 -16.63 -16.50
C ALA A 147 16.34 -15.67 -17.71
N ASP A 148 15.27 -14.89 -17.93
CA ASP A 148 15.19 -13.93 -19.04
C ASP A 148 16.16 -12.77 -18.86
N GLY A 149 16.24 -12.21 -17.65
CA GLY A 149 17.18 -11.15 -17.33
C GLY A 149 18.63 -11.63 -17.38
N THR A 150 18.89 -12.85 -16.90
CA THR A 150 20.22 -13.48 -17.02
C THR A 150 20.60 -13.66 -18.50
N ALA A 151 19.69 -14.18 -19.33
CA ALA A 151 19.93 -14.36 -20.75
C ALA A 151 20.18 -13.03 -21.47
N LEU A 152 19.51 -11.95 -21.07
CA LEU A 152 19.76 -10.61 -21.59
C LEU A 152 21.16 -10.10 -21.23
N ILE A 153 21.58 -10.28 -19.97
CA ILE A 153 22.92 -9.92 -19.49
C ILE A 153 23.97 -10.71 -20.28
N ASP A 154 23.82 -12.03 -20.37
CA ASP A 154 24.76 -12.89 -21.10
C ASP A 154 24.81 -12.56 -22.60
N ALA A 155 23.67 -12.19 -23.20
CA ALA A 155 23.60 -11.79 -24.61
C ALA A 155 24.23 -10.42 -24.88
N SER A 156 24.32 -9.54 -23.87
CA SER A 156 24.90 -8.20 -24.01
C SER A 156 26.43 -8.22 -24.15
N GLY A 157 27.09 -9.23 -23.60
CA GLY A 157 28.55 -9.31 -23.51
C GLY A 157 29.17 -8.36 -22.47
N GLU A 158 28.38 -7.68 -21.66
CA GLU A 158 28.85 -6.81 -20.57
C GLU A 158 29.19 -7.61 -19.31
N HIS A 159 30.08 -7.06 -18.47
CA HIS A 159 30.45 -7.67 -17.20
C HIS A 159 29.50 -7.24 -16.08
N LEU A 160 28.92 -8.22 -15.38
CA LEU A 160 28.15 -7.98 -14.16
C LEU A 160 29.09 -7.49 -13.04
N ILE A 161 28.83 -6.29 -12.50
CA ILE A 161 29.61 -5.67 -11.42
C ILE A 161 28.95 -5.94 -10.06
N TYR A 162 27.63 -5.75 -10.00
CA TYR A 162 26.81 -5.97 -8.81
C TYR A 162 25.41 -6.39 -9.23
N SER A 163 24.73 -7.13 -8.36
CA SER A 163 23.29 -7.35 -8.46
C SER A 163 22.67 -7.41 -7.08
N TYR A 164 21.47 -6.87 -6.93
CA TYR A 164 20.69 -6.98 -5.70
C TYR A 164 19.19 -6.84 -5.98
N PHE A 165 18.40 -7.34 -5.05
CA PHE A 165 16.95 -7.13 -5.04
C PHE A 165 16.64 -5.91 -4.18
N ASP A 166 15.89 -4.97 -4.75
CA ASP A 166 15.41 -3.82 -4.00
C ASP A 166 14.11 -4.20 -3.29
N VAL A 167 14.22 -4.42 -1.99
CA VAL A 167 13.12 -4.86 -1.12
C VAL A 167 12.44 -3.73 -0.35
N SER A 168 12.84 -2.45 -0.51
CA SER A 168 12.07 -1.36 0.13
C SER A 168 10.71 -1.12 -0.50
N ASP A 169 10.55 -1.51 -1.76
CA ASP A 169 9.37 -1.20 -2.54
C ASP A 169 8.77 -2.48 -3.13
N LEU A 170 8.60 -3.48 -2.25
CA LEU A 170 7.96 -4.76 -2.55
C LEU A 170 6.57 -4.55 -3.18
N GLN A 171 5.92 -3.43 -2.86
CA GLN A 171 4.57 -3.13 -3.29
C GLN A 171 4.49 -2.59 -4.74
N ALA A 172 5.55 -1.95 -5.25
CA ALA A 172 5.68 -1.61 -6.67
C ALA A 172 6.19 -2.78 -7.54
N GLY A 173 6.61 -3.88 -6.92
CA GLY A 173 7.15 -5.09 -7.58
C GLY A 173 8.52 -5.50 -7.04
N LEU A 174 8.90 -6.77 -7.23
CA LEU A 174 10.22 -7.26 -6.83
C LEU A 174 11.24 -6.80 -7.87
N ARG A 175 11.91 -5.68 -7.56
CA ARG A 175 12.88 -5.06 -8.45
C ARG A 175 14.24 -5.74 -8.32
N TRP A 176 14.74 -6.28 -9.42
CA TRP A 176 16.11 -6.76 -9.54
C TRP A 176 16.97 -5.72 -10.21
N ARG A 177 17.96 -5.17 -9.49
CA ARG A 177 18.90 -4.19 -10.03
C ARG A 177 20.24 -4.83 -10.35
N VAL A 178 20.75 -4.55 -11.54
CA VAL A 178 22.03 -5.07 -12.02
C VAL A 178 22.90 -3.95 -12.56
N GLY A 179 24.13 -3.87 -12.07
CA GLY A 179 25.16 -2.97 -12.61
C GLY A 179 26.01 -3.71 -13.64
N LEU A 180 26.08 -3.17 -14.86
CA LEU A 180 26.82 -3.75 -15.97
C LEU A 180 27.95 -2.80 -16.39
N ARG A 181 29.12 -3.36 -16.71
CA ARG A 181 30.26 -2.64 -17.28
C ARG A 181 30.53 -3.09 -18.70
N ASP A 182 30.57 -2.14 -19.62
CA ASP A 182 31.08 -2.39 -20.95
C ASP A 182 32.61 -2.63 -20.88
N PRO A 183 33.12 -3.81 -21.29
CA PRO A 183 34.55 -4.09 -21.28
C PRO A 183 35.37 -3.17 -22.18
N ALA A 184 34.78 -2.63 -23.26
CA ALA A 184 35.49 -1.81 -24.23
C ALA A 184 35.62 -0.35 -23.76
N SER A 185 34.52 0.26 -23.33
CA SER A 185 34.51 1.66 -22.91
C SER A 185 34.74 1.88 -21.41
N GLY A 186 34.59 0.84 -20.59
CA GLY A 186 34.62 0.95 -19.12
C GLY A 186 33.40 1.68 -18.53
N ARG A 187 32.43 2.07 -19.37
CA ARG A 187 31.21 2.74 -18.92
C ARG A 187 30.32 1.79 -18.14
N GLU A 188 29.65 2.35 -17.15
CA GLU A 188 28.69 1.62 -16.33
C GLU A 188 27.27 2.02 -16.69
N ARG A 189 26.36 1.04 -16.72
CA ARG A 189 24.92 1.25 -16.76
C ARG A 189 24.22 0.32 -15.76
N GLU A 190 22.99 0.66 -15.38
CA GLU A 190 22.20 -0.15 -14.45
C GLU A 190 20.91 -0.52 -15.13
N LEU A 191 20.60 -1.81 -15.17
CA LEU A 191 19.28 -2.27 -15.58
C LEU A 191 18.46 -2.59 -14.34
N SER A 192 17.18 -2.25 -14.41
CA SER A 192 16.18 -2.65 -13.43
C SER A 192 15.20 -3.61 -14.10
N PHE A 193 14.89 -4.72 -13.44
CA PHE A 193 13.89 -5.69 -13.88
C PHE A 193 12.75 -5.80 -12.87
N ASP A 194 11.53 -5.93 -13.36
CA ASP A 194 10.35 -6.25 -12.54
C ASP A 194 10.00 -7.72 -12.78
N LEU A 195 10.07 -8.52 -11.71
CA LEU A 195 9.86 -9.96 -11.78
C LEU A 195 8.44 -10.41 -11.47
N LEU A 196 7.57 -9.51 -11.00
CA LEU A 196 6.29 -9.91 -10.41
C LEU A 196 5.10 -9.44 -11.23
N ARG A 197 5.10 -8.19 -11.70
CA ARG A 197 3.88 -7.61 -12.26
C ARG A 197 3.39 -8.32 -13.51
N ASN A 198 4.30 -8.81 -14.35
CA ASN A 198 3.93 -9.60 -15.52
C ASN A 198 3.48 -11.02 -15.17
N ARG A 199 4.07 -11.65 -14.14
CA ARG A 199 3.64 -12.96 -13.64
C ARG A 199 2.25 -12.91 -13.02
N LEU A 200 1.93 -11.84 -12.30
CA LEU A 200 0.62 -11.62 -11.68
C LEU A 200 -0.52 -11.55 -12.70
N LYS A 201 -0.26 -11.06 -13.92
CA LYS A 201 -1.24 -11.09 -15.03
C LYS A 201 -1.62 -12.52 -15.46
N LEU A 202 -0.79 -13.51 -15.14
CA LEU A 202 -1.04 -14.93 -15.46
C LEU A 202 -1.89 -15.63 -14.39
N VAL A 203 -2.26 -14.94 -13.30
CA VAL A 203 -3.15 -15.48 -12.26
C VAL A 203 -4.60 -15.22 -12.67
N HIS A 204 -5.20 -16.16 -13.41
CA HIS A 204 -6.56 -16.00 -13.94
C HIS A 204 -7.63 -16.24 -12.86
N LYS A 205 -8.01 -15.18 -12.12
CA LYS A 205 -9.29 -15.11 -11.38
C LYS A 205 -9.92 -13.70 -11.54
N PRO A 206 -11.16 -13.55 -12.05
CA PRO A 206 -11.73 -12.25 -12.43
C PRO A 206 -11.99 -11.25 -11.28
N SER A 207 -12.42 -11.69 -10.10
CA SER A 207 -12.63 -10.83 -8.91
C SER A 207 -11.35 -10.58 -8.09
N ALA A 208 -10.23 -11.05 -8.60
CA ALA A 208 -8.98 -11.26 -7.88
C ALA A 208 -7.85 -10.36 -8.42
N ALA A 209 -7.99 -9.90 -9.66
CA ALA A 209 -7.08 -8.95 -10.30
C ALA A 209 -7.10 -7.55 -9.66
N GLU A 210 -8.16 -7.23 -8.89
CA GLU A 210 -8.31 -5.96 -8.16
C GLU A 210 -8.01 -6.10 -6.66
N VAL A 211 -7.51 -7.24 -6.18
CA VAL A 211 -7.36 -7.49 -4.74
C VAL A 211 -5.88 -7.46 -4.35
N PRO A 212 -5.43 -6.49 -3.52
CA PRO A 212 -4.03 -6.44 -3.11
C PRO A 212 -3.59 -7.65 -2.29
N LEU A 213 -4.51 -8.38 -1.64
CA LEU A 213 -4.17 -9.61 -0.93
C LEU A 213 -3.64 -10.72 -1.85
N LEU A 214 -4.08 -10.79 -3.11
CA LEU A 214 -3.53 -11.76 -4.06
C LEU A 214 -2.17 -11.33 -4.57
N LEU A 215 -1.93 -10.02 -4.66
CA LEU A 215 -0.59 -9.49 -4.80
C LEU A 215 0.24 -9.94 -3.61
N VAL A 216 -0.13 -9.62 -2.36
CA VAL A 216 0.67 -9.92 -1.16
C VAL A 216 0.87 -11.42 -0.88
N GLY A 217 -0.16 -12.27 -1.00
CA GLY A 217 -0.04 -13.71 -0.72
C GLY A 217 0.72 -14.47 -1.82
N SER A 218 0.41 -14.20 -3.09
CA SER A 218 1.21 -14.76 -4.18
C SER A 218 2.59 -14.13 -4.25
N PHE A 219 2.76 -12.90 -3.75
CA PHE A 219 4.04 -12.23 -3.57
C PHE A 219 4.88 -12.91 -2.50
N GLU A 220 4.33 -13.18 -1.30
CA GLU A 220 5.04 -13.90 -0.24
C GLU A 220 5.49 -15.27 -0.76
N ASP A 221 4.63 -16.02 -1.45
CA ASP A 221 4.98 -17.32 -2.03
C ASP A 221 6.02 -17.23 -3.18
N LEU A 222 5.85 -16.26 -4.10
CA LEU A 222 6.78 -16.05 -5.23
C LEU A 222 8.12 -15.50 -4.77
N ALA A 223 8.12 -14.55 -3.83
CA ALA A 223 9.30 -13.98 -3.22
C ALA A 223 10.01 -15.02 -2.36
N ASP A 224 9.31 -15.82 -1.56
CA ASP A 224 9.91 -16.90 -0.78
C ASP A 224 10.53 -17.98 -1.69
N SER A 225 9.84 -18.38 -2.76
CA SER A 225 10.40 -19.30 -3.75
C SER A 225 11.66 -18.72 -4.40
N PHE A 226 11.58 -17.45 -4.81
CA PHE A 226 12.66 -16.73 -5.45
C PHE A 226 13.87 -16.54 -4.52
N PHE A 227 13.62 -16.13 -3.28
CA PHE A 227 14.63 -15.96 -2.24
C PHE A 227 15.19 -17.30 -1.81
N LYS A 228 14.42 -18.37 -1.74
CA LYS A 228 14.93 -19.72 -1.42
C LYS A 228 15.94 -20.22 -2.46
N ASP A 229 15.74 -19.91 -3.73
CA ASP A 229 16.68 -20.25 -4.80
C ASP A 229 17.91 -19.35 -4.79
N TYR A 230 17.74 -18.05 -4.53
CA TYR A 230 18.85 -17.08 -4.48
C TYR A 230 19.70 -17.17 -3.20
N THR A 231 19.07 -17.43 -2.05
CA THR A 231 19.73 -17.57 -0.74
C THR A 231 20.59 -18.82 -0.65
N GLN A 232 20.29 -19.86 -1.41
CA GLN A 232 21.13 -21.05 -1.51
C GLN A 232 22.50 -20.77 -2.18
N LYS A 233 22.65 -19.65 -2.90
CA LYS A 233 23.92 -19.22 -3.51
C LYS A 233 24.59 -18.03 -2.79
N ASP A 234 23.87 -16.94 -2.48
CA ASP A 234 24.48 -15.68 -2.01
C ASP A 234 23.93 -15.08 -0.69
N GLY A 235 22.75 -15.51 -0.22
CA GLY A 235 22.19 -15.21 1.12
C GLY A 235 21.76 -13.77 1.44
N LEU A 236 21.95 -12.81 0.53
CA LEU A 236 21.91 -11.37 0.84
C LEU A 236 20.51 -10.71 0.97
N PRO A 237 19.51 -10.99 0.10
CA PRO A 237 18.20 -10.32 0.18
C PRO A 237 17.40 -10.65 1.44
N ALA A 238 17.53 -11.87 1.96
CA ALA A 238 16.95 -12.29 3.25
C ALA A 238 17.56 -11.56 4.46
N THR A 239 18.60 -10.73 4.26
CA THR A 239 19.33 -10.04 5.32
C THR A 239 18.72 -8.68 5.66
N LEU A 240 18.13 -7.95 4.70
CA LEU A 240 17.61 -6.59 4.95
C LEU A 240 16.29 -6.59 5.74
N ASP A 241 15.24 -7.25 5.24
CA ASP A 241 13.93 -7.31 5.91
C ASP A 241 14.02 -8.03 7.28
N ALA A 242 14.99 -8.93 7.41
CA ALA A 242 15.21 -9.64 8.66
C ALA A 242 15.87 -8.77 9.74
N LEU A 243 16.59 -7.69 9.40
CA LEU A 243 17.27 -6.85 10.39
C LEU A 243 16.30 -6.00 11.24
N ASP A 244 15.18 -5.56 10.65
CA ASP A 244 14.19 -4.70 11.33
C ASP A 244 13.36 -5.49 12.36
N GLY A 245 13.02 -6.74 12.06
CA GLY A 245 12.28 -7.65 12.95
C GLY A 245 13.14 -8.44 13.95
N MET A 246 14.47 -8.29 13.92
CA MET A 246 15.39 -9.06 14.75
C MET A 246 15.58 -8.49 16.16
N THR A 247 15.85 -9.39 17.11
CA THR A 247 16.40 -9.00 18.42
C THR A 247 17.75 -8.31 18.26
N SER A 248 18.09 -7.40 19.17
CA SER A 248 19.35 -6.64 19.14
C SER A 248 20.61 -7.54 19.03
N GLU A 249 20.61 -8.72 19.66
CA GLU A 249 21.70 -9.70 19.57
C GLU A 249 21.84 -10.31 18.17
N ARG A 250 20.72 -10.75 17.55
CA ARG A 250 20.75 -11.35 16.21
C ARG A 250 21.14 -10.33 15.15
N ARG A 251 20.62 -9.11 15.27
CA ARG A 251 20.96 -7.97 14.42
C ARG A 251 22.47 -7.66 14.48
N SER A 252 23.02 -7.55 15.69
CA SER A 252 24.45 -7.29 15.88
C SER A 252 25.34 -8.40 15.28
N ALA A 253 24.92 -9.66 15.41
CA ALA A 253 25.64 -10.79 14.82
C ALA A 253 25.63 -10.76 13.28
N LEU A 254 24.50 -10.39 12.68
CA LEU A 254 24.33 -10.31 11.23
C LEU A 254 25.10 -9.12 10.63
N ILE A 255 25.05 -7.94 11.28
CA ILE A 255 25.91 -6.79 10.93
C ILE A 255 27.38 -7.20 10.94
N ALA A 256 27.83 -7.94 11.96
CA ALA A 256 29.21 -8.43 12.05
C ALA A 256 29.56 -9.46 10.95
N GLN A 257 28.59 -10.21 10.42
CA GLN A 257 28.80 -11.11 9.27
C GLN A 257 28.94 -10.32 7.97
N LEU A 258 28.06 -9.35 7.72
CA LEU A 258 28.13 -8.47 6.54
C LEU A 258 29.46 -7.72 6.47
N THR A 259 29.92 -7.19 7.61
CA THR A 259 31.22 -6.52 7.79
C THR A 259 32.42 -7.41 7.38
N LYS A 260 32.27 -8.74 7.44
CA LYS A 260 33.33 -9.69 7.06
C LYS A 260 33.33 -10.05 5.57
N ARG A 261 32.26 -9.74 4.84
CA ARG A 261 32.15 -10.05 3.41
C ARG A 261 32.86 -8.95 2.61
N SER A 262 33.75 -9.34 1.70
CA SER A 262 34.51 -8.41 0.84
C SER A 262 33.80 -8.15 -0.50
N ASP A 263 32.47 -8.13 -0.53
CA ASP A 263 31.67 -7.88 -1.74
C ASP A 263 30.87 -6.58 -1.65
N LEU A 264 30.72 -5.89 -2.78
CA LEU A 264 30.08 -4.57 -2.84
C LEU A 264 28.60 -4.64 -2.42
N SER A 265 27.90 -5.72 -2.75
CA SER A 265 26.49 -5.88 -2.41
C SER A 265 26.29 -5.88 -0.89
N SER A 266 27.14 -6.59 -0.14
CA SER A 266 27.11 -6.62 1.33
C SER A 266 27.39 -5.25 1.94
N ALA A 267 28.35 -4.50 1.38
CA ALA A 267 28.67 -3.15 1.82
C ALA A 267 27.51 -2.16 1.58
N LEU A 268 26.83 -2.27 0.43
CA LEU A 268 25.64 -1.44 0.11
C LEU A 268 24.45 -1.75 1.02
N VAL A 269 24.22 -3.04 1.30
CA VAL A 269 23.17 -3.50 2.25
C VAL A 269 23.43 -2.93 3.64
N LEU A 270 24.66 -3.05 4.15
CA LEU A 270 25.04 -2.53 5.45
C LEU A 270 24.88 -1.01 5.53
N ASN A 271 25.35 -0.27 4.51
CA ASN A 271 25.19 1.18 4.44
C ASN A 271 23.74 1.61 4.49
N ARG A 272 22.88 0.99 3.68
CA ARG A 272 21.45 1.30 3.65
C ARG A 272 20.77 1.06 4.99
N TYR A 273 21.09 -0.06 5.64
CA TYR A 273 20.58 -0.35 6.99
C TYR A 273 21.01 0.71 8.00
N CYS A 274 22.30 1.04 8.04
CA CYS A 274 22.86 2.00 8.98
C CYS A 274 22.41 3.45 8.75
N VAL A 275 22.10 3.80 7.51
CA VAL A 275 21.45 5.07 7.14
C VAL A 275 20.05 5.18 7.73
N ALA A 276 19.25 4.11 7.65
CA ALA A 276 17.90 4.07 8.20
C ALA A 276 17.88 3.93 9.72
N HIS A 277 18.89 3.27 10.29
CA HIS A 277 19.00 2.94 11.72
C HIS A 277 20.35 3.38 12.29
N PRO A 278 20.50 4.67 12.68
CA PRO A 278 21.72 5.18 13.29
C PRO A 278 21.85 4.71 14.75
N ASP A 279 22.04 3.40 14.95
CA ASP A 279 22.34 2.80 16.25
C ASP A 279 23.86 2.64 16.47
N ALA A 280 24.27 2.36 17.72
CA ALA A 280 25.68 2.22 18.08
C ALA A 280 26.37 0.99 17.43
N ALA A 281 25.61 0.07 16.83
CA ALA A 281 26.17 -1.09 16.12
C ALA A 281 26.75 -0.70 14.76
N CYS A 282 26.21 0.37 14.16
CA CYS A 282 26.57 0.87 12.84
C CYS A 282 27.78 1.83 12.82
N THR A 283 28.09 2.50 13.94
CA THR A 283 29.00 3.65 13.96
C THR A 283 30.36 3.40 13.29
N GLY A 284 30.59 4.06 12.15
CA GLY A 284 31.83 4.12 11.36
C GLY A 284 32.08 2.93 10.43
N LYS A 285 31.41 1.80 10.63
CA LYS A 285 31.71 0.56 9.88
C LYS A 285 31.15 0.58 8.47
N ALA A 286 29.97 1.17 8.28
CA ALA A 286 29.30 1.10 6.99
C ALA A 286 29.98 1.96 5.92
N VAL A 287 30.49 3.13 6.31
CA VAL A 287 31.29 4.00 5.42
C VAL A 287 32.65 3.39 5.11
N ASP A 288 33.36 2.86 6.12
CA ASP A 288 34.69 2.26 5.91
C ASP A 288 34.68 1.13 4.87
N HIS A 289 33.63 0.30 4.86
CA HIS A 289 33.49 -0.79 3.90
C HIS A 289 33.20 -0.33 2.47
N LEU A 290 32.63 0.84 2.27
CA LEU A 290 32.38 1.39 0.93
C LEU A 290 33.58 2.12 0.34
N LEU A 291 34.51 2.60 1.18
CA LEU A 291 35.68 3.39 0.72
C LEU A 291 36.55 2.60 -0.27
N ASP A 292 36.90 1.35 0.02
CA ASP A 292 37.74 0.52 -0.86
C ASP A 292 37.09 0.32 -2.25
N PHE A 293 35.76 0.16 -2.31
CA PHE A 293 35.04 0.06 -3.57
C PHE A 293 35.01 1.40 -4.32
N ALA A 294 34.81 2.51 -3.61
CA ALA A 294 34.85 3.84 -4.20
C ALA A 294 36.24 4.17 -4.75
N GLU A 295 37.32 3.83 -4.04
CA GLU A 295 38.71 3.97 -4.51
C GLU A 295 38.99 3.12 -5.75
N LYS A 296 38.40 1.93 -5.84
CA LYS A 296 38.42 1.06 -7.03
C LYS A 296 37.50 1.53 -8.16
N GLY A 297 36.87 2.70 -8.01
CA GLY A 297 36.07 3.33 -9.06
C GLY A 297 34.61 2.92 -9.12
N SER A 298 34.07 2.26 -8.10
CA SER A 298 32.64 1.92 -8.04
C SER A 298 31.80 3.19 -7.91
N ALA A 299 31.04 3.52 -8.95
CA ALA A 299 30.15 4.67 -8.93
C ALA A 299 29.05 4.52 -7.86
N GLN A 300 28.52 3.31 -7.67
CA GLN A 300 27.49 3.04 -6.67
C GLN A 300 28.00 3.25 -5.23
N ALA A 301 29.24 2.83 -4.94
CA ALA A 301 29.85 3.08 -3.64
C ALA A 301 30.08 4.58 -3.41
N MET A 302 30.56 5.30 -4.43
CA MET A 302 30.71 6.77 -4.36
C MET A 302 29.38 7.48 -4.09
N LEU A 303 28.28 7.06 -4.73
CA LEU A 303 26.95 7.65 -4.51
C LEU A 303 26.44 7.41 -3.09
N ALA A 304 26.55 6.18 -2.59
CA ALA A 304 26.17 5.82 -1.23
C ALA A 304 26.97 6.61 -0.17
N LEU A 305 28.29 6.74 -0.38
CA LEU A 305 29.15 7.57 0.49
C LEU A 305 28.79 9.05 0.41
N ALA A 306 28.53 9.59 -0.78
CA ALA A 306 28.14 10.98 -0.93
C ALA A 306 26.84 11.29 -0.19
N TYR A 307 25.88 10.37 -0.24
CA TYR A 307 24.63 10.46 0.52
C TYR A 307 24.89 10.49 2.03
N ALA A 308 25.71 9.57 2.54
CA ALA A 308 26.10 9.53 3.95
C ALA A 308 26.77 10.84 4.41
N TYR A 309 27.72 11.37 3.62
CA TYR A 309 28.42 12.64 3.93
C TYR A 309 27.50 13.87 3.85
N LEU A 310 26.57 13.96 2.90
CA LEU A 310 25.63 15.09 2.83
C LEU A 310 24.63 15.07 4.00
N ARG A 311 24.23 13.89 4.46
CA ARG A 311 23.24 13.76 5.54
C ARG A 311 23.87 13.71 6.94
N GLY A 312 25.19 13.55 7.02
CA GLY A 312 25.89 13.33 8.29
C GLY A 312 25.43 12.04 8.98
N GLN A 313 25.08 11.01 8.21
CA GLN A 313 24.62 9.72 8.71
C GLN A 313 25.82 8.78 8.79
N ASP A 314 26.10 8.25 9.99
CA ASP A 314 27.27 7.40 10.29
C ASP A 314 28.65 8.10 10.19
N VAL A 315 28.70 9.29 9.58
CA VAL A 315 29.89 10.15 9.45
C VAL A 315 29.55 11.62 9.70
N LYS A 316 30.57 12.45 9.94
CA LYS A 316 30.38 13.90 10.03
C LYS A 316 29.93 14.45 8.68
N HIS A 317 28.97 15.38 8.70
CA HIS A 317 28.54 16.11 7.51
C HIS A 317 29.72 16.80 6.81
N ASP A 318 29.88 16.56 5.50
CA ASP A 318 30.96 17.09 4.67
C ASP A 318 30.53 17.27 3.20
N ASP A 319 30.16 18.50 2.84
CA ASP A 319 29.78 18.89 1.47
C ASP A 319 30.89 18.66 0.43
N ALA A 320 32.16 18.86 0.82
CA ALA A 320 33.28 18.80 -0.12
C ALA A 320 33.60 17.34 -0.48
N ALA A 321 33.59 16.45 0.51
CA ALA A 321 33.73 15.02 0.31
C ALA A 321 32.60 14.49 -0.57
N ALA A 322 31.34 14.82 -0.23
CA ALA A 322 30.20 14.38 -1.01
C ALA A 322 30.22 14.90 -2.46
N ARG A 323 30.57 16.17 -2.66
CA ARG A 323 30.77 16.74 -4.01
C ARG A 323 31.83 15.98 -4.80
N THR A 324 32.93 15.62 -4.16
CA THR A 324 34.03 14.89 -4.81
C THR A 324 33.57 13.51 -5.26
N LEU A 325 32.86 12.79 -4.40
CA LEU A 325 32.32 11.47 -4.67
C LEU A 325 31.23 11.50 -5.77
N LEU A 326 30.29 12.44 -5.71
CA LEU A 326 29.26 12.63 -6.74
C LEU A 326 29.85 12.91 -8.11
N LEU A 327 30.81 13.84 -8.19
CA LEU A 327 31.50 14.16 -9.44
C LEU A 327 32.42 13.01 -9.90
N GLY A 328 32.93 12.21 -8.97
CA GLY A 328 33.64 10.96 -9.27
C GLY A 328 32.72 9.95 -9.96
N ALA A 329 31.56 9.66 -9.38
CA ALA A 329 30.56 8.77 -9.95
C ALA A 329 30.08 9.25 -11.33
N ALA A 330 29.92 10.56 -11.50
CA ALA A 330 29.52 11.17 -12.77
C ALA A 330 30.51 10.94 -13.92
N LYS A 331 31.79 10.65 -13.64
CA LYS A 331 32.76 10.30 -14.69
C LYS A 331 32.45 8.95 -15.35
N THR A 332 31.92 8.01 -14.58
CA THR A 332 31.62 6.65 -15.04
C THR A 332 30.18 6.52 -15.56
N LEU A 333 29.24 7.16 -14.87
CA LEU A 333 27.80 7.09 -15.16
C LEU A 333 27.30 8.16 -16.14
N GLY A 334 27.98 9.30 -16.22
CA GLY A 334 27.42 10.55 -16.74
C GLY A 334 26.77 11.39 -15.64
N THR A 335 26.66 12.69 -15.86
CA THR A 335 26.21 13.64 -14.83
C THR A 335 24.74 13.43 -14.48
N GLY A 336 23.85 13.38 -15.48
CA GLY A 336 22.43 13.14 -15.24
C GLY A 336 22.17 11.86 -14.45
N ALA A 337 22.81 10.75 -14.85
CA ALA A 337 22.63 9.45 -14.20
C ALA A 337 23.15 9.42 -12.76
N ALA A 338 24.33 10.00 -12.49
CA ALA A 338 24.87 10.04 -11.13
C ALA A 338 23.97 10.83 -10.18
N PHE A 339 23.50 12.01 -10.59
CA PHE A 339 22.60 12.82 -9.76
C PHE A 339 21.20 12.21 -9.64
N GLN A 340 20.67 11.59 -10.70
CA GLN A 340 19.40 10.87 -10.63
C GLN A 340 19.47 9.73 -9.61
N ARG A 341 20.52 8.89 -9.68
CA ARG A 341 20.70 7.78 -8.75
C ARG A 341 20.94 8.24 -7.31
N TYR A 342 21.66 9.35 -7.12
CA TYR A 342 21.79 9.97 -5.80
C TYR A 342 20.43 10.32 -5.22
N LEU A 343 19.56 10.97 -6.01
CA LEU A 343 18.21 11.33 -5.57
C LEU A 343 17.35 10.09 -5.29
N ASP A 344 17.59 8.97 -5.95
CA ASP A 344 16.86 7.72 -5.72
C ASP A 344 17.31 6.97 -4.45
N LEU A 345 18.44 7.35 -3.84
CA LEU A 345 18.84 6.86 -2.50
C LEU A 345 17.99 7.48 -1.38
N ASP A 346 17.38 8.65 -1.64
CA ASP A 346 16.46 9.30 -0.72
C ASP A 346 15.06 8.70 -0.90
N GLN A 347 14.69 7.73 -0.03
CA GLN A 347 13.40 7.03 -0.13
C GLN A 347 12.20 7.91 0.28
N ASP A 348 12.45 9.03 0.98
CA ASP A 348 11.43 10.02 1.36
C ASP A 348 11.17 11.03 0.24
N PHE A 349 10.69 10.53 -0.90
CA PHE A 349 10.28 11.34 -2.07
C PHE A 349 9.22 12.40 -1.75
N ALA A 350 8.55 12.30 -0.59
CA ALA A 350 7.54 13.22 -0.10
C ALA A 350 8.10 14.39 0.74
N SER A 351 9.37 14.37 1.14
CA SER A 351 9.96 15.48 1.87
C SER A 351 10.48 16.54 0.89
N ASP A 352 10.13 17.81 1.11
CA ASP A 352 10.73 18.98 0.44
C ASP A 352 12.25 19.13 0.77
N ALA A 353 12.86 18.13 1.39
CA ALA A 353 14.14 18.19 2.10
C ALA A 353 15.29 17.51 1.36
N THR A 354 15.21 17.34 0.03
CA THR A 354 16.40 16.96 -0.74
C THR A 354 17.30 18.19 -0.90
N ASP A 355 18.15 18.43 0.11
CA ASP A 355 19.20 19.46 0.14
C ASP A 355 20.33 19.11 -0.84
N LEU A 356 20.03 18.96 -2.15
CA LEU A 356 21.09 19.06 -3.13
C LEU A 356 21.60 20.51 -3.10
N PRO A 357 22.89 20.76 -2.81
CA PRO A 357 23.38 22.12 -2.70
C PRO A 357 23.27 22.85 -4.03
N GLN A 358 23.24 24.19 -4.02
CA GLN A 358 23.10 25.01 -5.24
C GLN A 358 24.10 24.65 -6.35
N TRP A 359 25.31 24.20 -5.99
CA TRP A 359 26.32 23.79 -6.97
C TRP A 359 25.88 22.59 -7.81
N ALA A 360 25.04 21.69 -7.28
CA ALA A 360 24.52 20.52 -8.00
C ALA A 360 23.65 20.94 -9.19
N LEU A 361 22.76 21.92 -8.99
CA LEU A 361 21.94 22.46 -10.08
C LEU A 361 22.83 23.08 -11.17
N VAL A 362 23.88 23.82 -10.80
CA VAL A 362 24.82 24.39 -11.78
C VAL A 362 25.50 23.29 -12.62
N GLN A 363 25.92 22.19 -11.99
CA GLN A 363 26.51 21.06 -12.70
C GLN A 363 25.51 20.39 -13.66
N LEU A 364 24.28 20.17 -13.20
CA LEU A 364 23.20 19.59 -14.01
C LEU A 364 22.86 20.48 -15.22
N LEU A 365 22.71 21.79 -15.00
CA LEU A 365 22.45 22.75 -16.08
C LEU A 365 23.61 22.78 -17.10
N THR A 366 24.85 22.74 -16.62
CA THR A 366 26.04 22.69 -17.50
C THR A 366 26.09 21.40 -18.32
N ALA A 367 25.70 20.27 -17.75
CA ALA A 367 25.62 19.01 -18.47
C ALA A 367 24.45 19.02 -19.48
N ALA A 368 23.31 19.59 -19.11
CA ALA A 368 22.17 19.77 -20.00
C ALA A 368 22.54 20.61 -21.23
N ASP A 369 23.30 21.69 -21.06
CA ASP A 369 23.83 22.52 -22.16
C ASP A 369 24.72 21.75 -23.13
N LYS A 370 25.39 20.70 -22.65
CA LYS A 370 26.21 19.80 -23.45
C LYS A 370 25.41 18.66 -24.07
N GLY A 371 24.09 18.63 -23.90
CA GLY A 371 23.19 17.63 -24.47
C GLY A 371 22.82 16.47 -23.53
N ASP A 372 23.25 16.48 -22.26
CA ASP A 372 22.83 15.46 -21.28
C ASP A 372 21.35 15.67 -20.90
N ALA A 373 20.46 14.96 -21.61
CA ALA A 373 19.01 15.09 -21.40
C ALA A 373 18.55 14.57 -20.04
N LEU A 374 19.26 13.60 -19.46
CA LEU A 374 18.95 13.13 -18.11
C LEU A 374 19.31 14.20 -17.08
N ALA A 375 20.43 14.91 -17.26
CA ALA A 375 20.76 16.06 -16.43
C ALA A 375 19.73 17.18 -16.56
N ALA A 376 19.18 17.40 -17.76
CA ALA A 376 18.09 18.35 -17.98
C ALA A 376 16.83 17.99 -17.19
N GLY A 377 16.47 16.70 -17.17
CA GLY A 377 15.32 16.20 -16.40
C GLY A 377 15.51 16.28 -14.89
N VAL A 378 16.70 15.93 -14.38
CA VAL A 378 17.02 16.09 -12.96
C VAL A 378 17.02 17.57 -12.57
N ALA A 379 17.52 18.47 -13.42
CA ALA A 379 17.45 19.91 -13.18
C ALA A 379 15.98 20.39 -13.09
N LEU A 380 15.10 19.92 -13.98
CA LEU A 380 13.66 20.20 -13.91
C LEU A 380 13.06 19.70 -12.58
N GLN A 381 13.38 18.48 -12.15
CA GLN A 381 12.91 17.94 -10.87
C GLN A 381 13.29 18.84 -9.70
N LEU A 382 14.52 19.37 -9.65
CA LEU A 382 14.96 20.28 -8.60
C LEU A 382 14.23 21.64 -8.66
N LEU A 383 14.08 22.22 -9.85
CA LEU A 383 13.40 23.49 -10.06
C LEU A 383 11.90 23.42 -9.70
N GLY A 384 11.26 22.27 -9.91
CA GLY A 384 9.86 22.06 -9.55
C GLY A 384 9.60 21.99 -8.04
N ARG A 385 10.62 21.67 -7.24
CA ARG A 385 10.53 21.43 -5.78
C ARG A 385 10.76 22.67 -4.93
N THR A 386 11.43 23.71 -5.44
CA THR A 386 11.81 24.86 -4.61
C THR A 386 11.60 26.20 -5.31
N ASP A 387 11.23 27.20 -4.55
CA ASP A 387 11.17 28.61 -4.95
C ASP A 387 12.55 29.30 -4.86
N LYS A 388 13.47 28.73 -4.08
CA LYS A 388 14.83 29.24 -3.86
C LYS A 388 15.72 29.12 -5.10
N LEU A 389 15.43 28.17 -5.98
CA LEU A 389 16.17 27.94 -7.22
C LEU A 389 15.34 28.48 -8.39
N GLN A 390 15.42 29.78 -8.63
CA GLN A 390 14.76 30.37 -9.80
C GLN A 390 15.64 30.20 -11.04
N ALA A 391 15.10 29.53 -12.06
CA ALA A 391 15.65 29.51 -13.40
C ALA A 391 14.81 30.42 -14.31
N ASP A 392 15.47 30.99 -15.32
CA ASP A 392 14.81 31.72 -16.40
C ASP A 392 13.70 30.85 -17.04
N PRO A 393 12.45 31.35 -17.21
CA PRO A 393 11.39 30.63 -17.91
C PRO A 393 11.80 30.09 -19.28
N ALA A 394 12.64 30.80 -20.03
CA ALA A 394 13.15 30.34 -21.31
C ALA A 394 14.05 29.10 -21.14
N ARG A 395 14.84 29.07 -20.06
CA ARG A 395 15.67 27.93 -19.70
C ARG A 395 14.82 26.71 -19.34
N VAL A 396 13.79 26.88 -18.52
CA VAL A 396 12.86 25.80 -18.18
C VAL A 396 12.20 25.22 -19.43
N LEU A 397 11.77 26.06 -20.36
CA LEU A 397 11.17 25.62 -21.62
C LEU A 397 12.17 24.81 -22.48
N ALA A 398 13.44 25.24 -22.54
CA ALA A 398 14.49 24.52 -23.24
C ALA A 398 14.75 23.13 -22.62
N LEU A 399 14.86 23.04 -21.29
CA LEU A 399 15.03 21.76 -20.59
C LEU A 399 13.86 20.81 -20.85
N ARG A 400 12.62 21.33 -20.84
CA ARG A 400 11.40 20.56 -21.15
C ARG A 400 11.39 20.04 -22.59
N ALA A 401 11.83 20.86 -23.54
CA ALA A 401 11.98 20.41 -24.92
C ALA A 401 13.03 19.29 -25.04
N GLN A 402 14.17 19.45 -24.36
CA GLN A 402 15.25 18.48 -24.37
C GLN A 402 14.81 17.10 -23.85
N VAL A 403 14.14 17.04 -22.69
CA VAL A 403 13.68 15.75 -22.13
C VAL A 403 12.61 15.10 -23.01
N ARG A 404 11.71 15.86 -23.64
CA ARG A 404 10.74 15.31 -24.60
C ARG A 404 11.42 14.68 -25.81
N THR A 405 12.37 15.39 -26.42
CA THR A 405 13.10 14.88 -27.59
C THR A 405 13.96 13.66 -27.27
N ALA A 406 14.37 13.51 -26.00
CA ALA A 406 15.15 12.38 -25.52
C ALA A 406 14.31 11.18 -25.06
N GLY A 407 12.97 11.22 -25.16
CA GLY A 407 12.11 10.13 -24.66
C GLY A 407 11.96 10.10 -23.13
N LEU A 408 12.33 11.18 -22.43
CA LEU A 408 12.20 11.36 -20.98
C LEU A 408 11.01 12.28 -20.64
N ALA A 409 9.94 12.26 -21.43
CA ALA A 409 8.79 13.15 -21.28
C ALA A 409 8.10 13.03 -19.91
N TYR A 410 8.20 11.87 -19.25
CA TYR A 410 7.69 11.69 -17.90
C TYR A 410 8.34 12.65 -16.88
N MET A 411 9.63 13.02 -17.06
CA MET A 411 10.32 13.98 -16.19
C MET A 411 9.76 15.39 -16.32
N GLU A 412 9.31 15.78 -17.52
CA GLU A 412 8.56 17.02 -17.72
C GLU A 412 7.23 16.97 -16.95
N GLN A 413 6.48 15.86 -17.05
CA GLN A 413 5.19 15.75 -16.36
C GLN A 413 5.35 15.78 -14.84
N ARG A 414 6.41 15.19 -14.29
CA ARG A 414 6.76 15.32 -12.86
C ARG A 414 7.04 16.76 -12.45
N TYR A 415 7.77 17.50 -13.27
CA TYR A 415 8.00 18.92 -13.04
C TYR A 415 6.69 19.70 -13.04
N LEU A 416 5.86 19.51 -14.07
CA LEU A 416 4.55 20.19 -14.17
C LEU A 416 3.65 19.87 -12.99
N LEU A 417 3.58 18.59 -12.59
CA LEU A 417 2.82 18.15 -11.43
C LEU A 417 3.22 18.91 -10.17
N SER A 418 4.52 19.06 -9.93
CA SER A 418 5.07 19.73 -8.75
C SER A 418 4.90 21.25 -8.81
N ALA A 419 5.25 21.86 -9.95
CA ALA A 419 5.18 23.29 -10.16
C ALA A 419 3.73 23.81 -10.09
N SER A 420 2.79 23.18 -10.81
CA SER A 420 1.38 23.56 -10.80
C SER A 420 0.74 23.36 -9.42
N ALA A 421 1.15 22.34 -8.66
CA ALA A 421 0.65 22.13 -7.31
C ALA A 421 1.07 23.26 -6.35
N ARG A 422 2.30 23.76 -6.46
CA ARG A 422 2.74 24.95 -5.70
C ARG A 422 1.95 26.20 -6.08
N GLU A 423 1.69 26.37 -7.36
CA GLU A 423 0.89 27.48 -7.89
C GLU A 423 -0.61 27.32 -7.62
N LYS A 424 -1.03 26.18 -7.04
CA LYS A 424 -2.43 25.80 -6.81
C LYS A 424 -3.26 25.79 -8.11
N ALA A 425 -2.61 25.54 -9.24
CA ALA A 425 -3.19 25.38 -10.56
C ALA A 425 -3.70 23.92 -10.71
N TRP A 426 -4.76 23.59 -9.97
CA TRP A 426 -5.24 22.21 -9.82
C TRP A 426 -5.71 21.53 -11.11
N PRO A 427 -6.38 22.20 -12.06
CA PRO A 427 -6.68 21.59 -13.36
C PRO A 427 -5.42 21.09 -14.09
N GLU A 428 -4.34 21.85 -14.04
CA GLU A 428 -3.05 21.51 -14.63
C GLU A 428 -2.37 20.37 -13.87
N VAL A 429 -2.51 20.32 -12.53
CA VAL A 429 -2.03 19.19 -11.72
C VAL A 429 -2.75 17.90 -12.12
N VAL A 430 -4.07 17.93 -12.31
CA VAL A 430 -4.86 16.78 -12.75
C VAL A 430 -4.39 16.31 -14.13
N GLN A 431 -4.24 17.23 -15.08
CA GLN A 431 -3.79 16.91 -16.43
C GLN A 431 -2.38 16.30 -16.44
N ALA A 432 -1.44 16.88 -15.68
CA ALA A 432 -0.08 16.37 -15.56
C ALA A 432 -0.05 14.98 -14.92
N ALA A 433 -0.85 14.74 -13.87
CA ALA A 433 -0.94 13.45 -13.21
C ALA A 433 -1.52 12.37 -14.14
N GLN A 434 -2.62 12.66 -14.84
CA GLN A 434 -3.23 11.73 -15.81
C GLN A 434 -2.26 11.38 -16.93
N THR A 435 -1.55 12.38 -17.46
CA THR A 435 -0.53 12.18 -18.51
C THR A 435 0.62 11.33 -17.99
N LEU A 436 1.15 11.64 -16.81
CA LEU A 436 2.24 10.90 -16.18
C LEU A 436 1.86 9.43 -15.94
N TYR A 437 0.64 9.17 -15.46
CA TYR A 437 0.14 7.82 -15.22
C TYR A 437 -0.01 6.99 -16.50
N ALA A 438 -0.41 7.62 -17.62
CA ALA A 438 -0.63 6.98 -18.91
C ALA A 438 0.66 6.74 -19.72
N MET A 439 1.77 7.37 -19.33
CA MET A 439 3.08 7.22 -19.99
C MET A 439 3.86 6.01 -19.47
N HIS A 440 4.84 5.55 -20.26
CA HIS A 440 5.92 4.69 -19.75
C HIS A 440 6.83 5.52 -18.83
N ALA A 441 6.56 5.45 -17.54
CA ALA A 441 7.25 6.16 -16.48
C ALA A 441 7.65 5.19 -15.36
N PRO A 442 8.62 5.55 -14.50
CA PRO A 442 8.92 4.79 -13.30
C PRO A 442 7.66 4.52 -12.47
N ASP A 443 7.56 3.33 -11.89
CA ASP A 443 6.35 2.93 -11.15
C ASP A 443 6.06 3.82 -9.95
N SER A 444 7.10 4.30 -9.28
CA SER A 444 6.99 5.31 -8.23
C SER A 444 6.26 6.58 -8.69
N ASP A 445 6.50 7.00 -9.93
CA ASP A 445 5.93 8.23 -10.49
C ASP A 445 4.46 8.02 -10.87
N ARG A 446 4.13 6.83 -11.42
CA ARG A 446 2.75 6.43 -11.71
C ARG A 446 1.94 6.29 -10.41
N ALA A 447 2.50 5.65 -9.39
CA ALA A 447 1.88 5.52 -8.07
C ALA A 447 1.64 6.90 -7.43
N ALA A 448 2.64 7.79 -7.46
CA ALA A 448 2.49 9.16 -6.97
C ALA A 448 1.42 9.95 -7.72
N ALA A 449 1.30 9.76 -9.04
CA ALA A 449 0.25 10.37 -9.85
C ALA A 449 -1.15 9.86 -9.47
N ALA A 450 -1.31 8.54 -9.29
CA ALA A 450 -2.57 7.93 -8.86
C ALA A 450 -3.00 8.44 -7.47
N VAL A 451 -2.07 8.48 -6.51
CA VAL A 451 -2.32 9.06 -5.17
C VAL A 451 -2.73 10.53 -5.28
N ARG A 452 -2.04 11.32 -6.12
CA ARG A 452 -2.38 12.73 -6.32
C ARG A 452 -3.80 12.89 -6.86
N LEU A 453 -4.17 12.13 -7.89
CA LEU A 453 -5.52 12.17 -8.46
C LEU A 453 -6.59 11.74 -7.46
N TRP A 454 -6.34 10.65 -6.71
CA TRP A 454 -7.21 10.22 -5.63
C TRP A 454 -7.44 11.35 -4.61
N THR A 455 -6.38 11.98 -4.10
CA THR A 455 -6.51 13.05 -3.10
C THR A 455 -7.26 14.27 -3.64
N ILE A 456 -7.04 14.64 -4.90
CA ILE A 456 -7.72 15.79 -5.53
C ILE A 456 -9.21 15.52 -5.69
N TYR A 457 -9.58 14.34 -6.22
CA TYR A 457 -10.99 14.01 -6.45
C TYR A 457 -11.74 13.66 -5.16
N LEU A 458 -11.03 13.20 -4.12
CA LEU A 458 -11.61 12.95 -2.80
C LEU A 458 -11.95 14.25 -2.06
N GLY A 459 -11.13 15.30 -2.21
CA GLY A 459 -11.23 16.54 -1.43
C GLY A 459 -11.93 17.71 -2.15
N GLY A 460 -12.62 18.57 -1.38
CA GLY A 460 -13.25 19.82 -1.87
C GLY A 460 -12.35 21.06 -1.89
N ASN A 461 -11.08 20.94 -1.50
CA ASN A 461 -10.19 22.07 -1.24
C ASN A 461 -9.27 22.44 -2.42
N HIS A 462 -9.62 22.03 -3.64
CA HIS A 462 -8.84 22.27 -4.86
C HIS A 462 -9.61 23.19 -5.83
N PRO A 463 -9.48 24.52 -5.72
CA PRO A 463 -10.18 25.45 -6.60
C PRO A 463 -10.03 25.10 -8.09
N GLY A 464 -11.15 25.07 -8.82
CA GLY A 464 -11.17 24.73 -10.24
C GLY A 464 -11.32 23.24 -10.56
N VAL A 465 -11.31 22.36 -9.54
CA VAL A 465 -11.60 20.92 -9.70
C VAL A 465 -12.70 20.54 -8.72
N ALA A 466 -13.83 20.05 -9.23
CA ALA A 466 -14.91 19.56 -8.38
C ALA A 466 -14.55 18.18 -7.78
N PRO A 467 -14.92 17.89 -6.52
CA PRO A 467 -14.88 16.54 -5.99
C PRO A 467 -15.62 15.57 -6.90
N ASP A 468 -15.05 14.37 -7.06
CA ASP A 468 -15.65 13.28 -7.83
C ASP A 468 -15.37 11.96 -7.11
N PRO A 469 -16.30 11.48 -6.26
CA PRO A 469 -16.08 10.27 -5.48
C PRO A 469 -15.90 9.02 -6.35
N VAL A 470 -16.44 9.00 -7.57
CA VAL A 470 -16.30 7.87 -8.50
C VAL A 470 -14.87 7.82 -9.02
N GLN A 471 -14.34 8.96 -9.48
CA GLN A 471 -12.93 9.04 -9.89
C GLN A 471 -11.98 8.84 -8.69
N ALA A 472 -12.32 9.37 -7.51
CA ALA A 472 -11.54 9.16 -6.30
C ALA A 472 -11.39 7.67 -5.99
N LEU A 473 -12.50 6.90 -6.02
CA LEU A 473 -12.46 5.45 -5.80
C LEU A 473 -11.64 4.72 -6.87
N GLN A 474 -11.78 5.09 -8.14
CA GLN A 474 -10.98 4.49 -9.23
C GLN A 474 -9.48 4.70 -9.01
N TRP A 475 -9.07 5.94 -8.75
CA TRP A 475 -7.66 6.26 -8.49
C TRP A 475 -7.16 5.67 -7.17
N ALA A 476 -8.00 5.54 -6.14
CA ALA A 476 -7.65 4.86 -4.90
C ALA A 476 -7.40 3.36 -5.13
N ARG A 477 -8.21 2.69 -5.96
CA ARG A 477 -7.98 1.29 -6.33
C ARG A 477 -6.63 1.14 -7.02
N THR A 478 -6.35 2.00 -7.99
CA THR A 478 -5.04 2.03 -8.67
C THR A 478 -3.89 2.25 -7.68
N ALA A 479 -3.97 3.30 -6.86
CA ALA A 479 -2.94 3.63 -5.90
C ALA A 479 -2.73 2.50 -4.88
N GLY A 480 -3.80 1.87 -4.41
CA GLY A 480 -3.74 0.74 -3.49
C GLY A 480 -3.18 -0.54 -4.15
N MET A 481 -3.45 -0.79 -5.43
CA MET A 481 -2.80 -1.86 -6.19
C MET A 481 -1.29 -1.63 -6.36
N ASP A 482 -0.87 -0.37 -6.47
CA ASP A 482 0.54 0.04 -6.51
C ASP A 482 1.17 0.17 -5.10
N GLY A 483 0.49 -0.28 -4.04
CA GLY A 483 1.03 -0.34 -2.69
C GLY A 483 0.55 0.71 -1.71
N ASN A 484 -0.16 1.75 -2.14
CA ASN A 484 -0.50 2.84 -1.23
C ASN A 484 -1.43 2.36 -0.09
N VAL A 485 -0.86 2.19 1.11
CA VAL A 485 -1.52 1.68 2.30
C VAL A 485 -2.76 2.52 2.69
N PRO A 486 -2.70 3.87 2.70
CA PRO A 486 -3.88 4.69 2.93
C PRO A 486 -5.00 4.47 1.90
N ALA A 487 -4.67 4.28 0.62
CA ALA A 487 -5.64 4.01 -0.44
C ALA A 487 -6.26 2.62 -0.29
N MET A 488 -5.45 1.60 0.06
CA MET A 488 -5.98 0.26 0.39
C MET A 488 -6.98 0.32 1.52
N ARG A 489 -6.66 1.06 2.60
CA ARG A 489 -7.60 1.31 3.70
C ARG A 489 -8.87 1.98 3.19
N TYR A 490 -8.75 3.04 2.41
CA TYR A 490 -9.91 3.79 1.90
C TYR A 490 -10.85 2.91 1.07
N VAL A 491 -10.32 2.15 0.12
CA VAL A 491 -11.11 1.21 -0.70
C VAL A 491 -11.75 0.13 0.18
N GLY A 492 -10.99 -0.41 1.13
CA GLY A 492 -11.48 -1.41 2.07
C GLY A 492 -12.61 -0.90 2.96
N LEU A 493 -12.54 0.34 3.44
CA LEU A 493 -13.60 0.96 4.24
C LEU A 493 -14.88 1.22 3.43
N ILE A 494 -14.76 1.64 2.17
CA ILE A 494 -15.93 1.80 1.28
C ILE A 494 -16.69 0.48 1.12
N HIS A 495 -15.96 -0.62 0.94
CA HIS A 495 -16.58 -1.94 0.87
C HIS A 495 -17.09 -2.44 2.23
N ALA A 496 -16.42 -2.08 3.33
CA ALA A 496 -16.85 -2.45 4.68
C ALA A 496 -18.19 -1.80 5.06
N ASP A 497 -18.46 -0.59 4.57
CA ASP A 497 -19.73 0.11 4.81
C ASP A 497 -20.93 -0.57 4.11
N GLN A 498 -20.68 -1.41 3.11
CA GLN A 498 -21.69 -2.19 2.39
C GLN A 498 -21.96 -3.53 3.08
N THR A 499 -22.27 -3.47 4.38
CA THR A 499 -22.31 -4.62 5.31
C THR A 499 -23.29 -5.76 4.97
N HIS A 500 -24.17 -5.57 3.99
CA HIS A 500 -25.20 -6.55 3.58
C HIS A 500 -24.87 -7.28 2.29
N ASP A 501 -23.82 -6.88 1.58
CA ASP A 501 -23.35 -7.54 0.38
C ASP A 501 -22.19 -8.51 0.72
N PRO A 502 -22.40 -9.83 0.60
CA PRO A 502 -21.36 -10.84 0.82
C PRO A 502 -20.08 -10.62 0.00
N GLU A 503 -20.20 -10.08 -1.22
CA GLU A 503 -19.06 -9.82 -2.09
C GLU A 503 -18.26 -8.63 -1.59
N SER A 504 -18.94 -7.52 -1.25
CA SER A 504 -18.30 -6.34 -0.68
C SER A 504 -17.65 -6.61 0.67
N LEU A 505 -18.25 -7.41 1.55
CA LEU A 505 -17.60 -7.81 2.80
C LEU A 505 -16.28 -8.56 2.56
N ARG A 506 -16.24 -9.46 1.57
CA ARG A 506 -15.01 -10.14 1.18
C ARG A 506 -13.99 -9.18 0.60
N LEU A 507 -14.41 -8.26 -0.26
CA LEU A 507 -13.54 -7.21 -0.80
C LEU A 507 -12.97 -6.33 0.32
N ALA A 508 -13.79 -5.95 1.31
CA ALA A 508 -13.33 -5.18 2.46
C ALA A 508 -12.17 -5.89 3.18
N VAL A 509 -12.32 -7.17 3.51
CA VAL A 509 -11.24 -7.97 4.11
C VAL A 509 -10.01 -8.03 3.19
N ALA A 510 -10.22 -8.24 1.90
CA ALA A 510 -9.16 -8.35 0.89
C ALA A 510 -8.32 -7.06 0.73
N TRP A 511 -8.93 -5.89 0.92
CA TRP A 511 -8.25 -4.59 0.85
C TRP A 511 -7.67 -4.16 2.20
N LEU A 512 -8.35 -4.44 3.31
CA LEU A 512 -7.92 -4.02 4.64
C LEU A 512 -6.81 -4.90 5.21
N LEU A 513 -6.81 -6.22 4.94
CA LEU A 513 -5.80 -7.15 5.44
C LEU A 513 -4.35 -6.78 5.04
N PRO A 514 -4.04 -6.47 3.77
CA PRO A 514 -2.69 -6.05 3.40
C PRO A 514 -2.32 -4.69 4.01
N ALA A 515 -3.26 -3.74 4.10
CA ALA A 515 -3.01 -2.47 4.80
C ALA A 515 -2.68 -2.68 6.29
N ALA A 516 -3.42 -3.56 6.96
CA ALA A 516 -3.19 -3.95 8.34
C ALA A 516 -1.84 -4.65 8.54
N ARG A 517 -1.44 -5.54 7.63
CA ARG A 517 -0.10 -6.17 7.65
C ARG A 517 1.02 -5.13 7.49
N ALA A 518 0.79 -4.09 6.70
CA ALA A 518 1.70 -2.95 6.55
C ALA A 518 1.67 -1.98 7.74
N GLY A 519 0.95 -2.30 8.83
CA GLY A 519 0.92 -1.50 10.06
C GLY A 519 -0.16 -0.43 10.10
N ASP A 520 -1.09 -0.36 9.12
CA ASP A 520 -2.20 0.59 9.18
C ASP A 520 -3.18 0.20 10.29
N THR A 521 -3.13 0.97 11.37
CA THR A 521 -3.90 0.76 12.59
C THR A 521 -5.40 0.84 12.32
N SER A 522 -5.82 1.78 11.48
CA SER A 522 -7.24 1.98 11.14
C SER A 522 -7.80 0.80 10.34
N ALA A 523 -6.99 0.20 9.46
CA ALA A 523 -7.34 -1.02 8.74
C ALA A 523 -7.42 -2.22 9.67
N MET A 524 -6.51 -2.35 10.66
CA MET A 524 -6.58 -3.39 11.69
C MET A 524 -7.88 -3.29 12.51
N PHE A 525 -8.27 -2.08 12.93
CA PHE A 525 -9.56 -1.87 13.60
C PHE A 525 -10.74 -2.23 12.72
N ALA A 526 -10.72 -1.83 11.45
CA ALA A 526 -11.80 -2.14 10.52
C ALA A 526 -11.96 -3.66 10.33
N LEU A 527 -10.84 -4.40 10.19
CA LEU A 527 -10.85 -5.86 10.13
C LEU A 527 -11.39 -6.50 11.39
N ALA A 528 -10.96 -6.02 12.56
CA ALA A 528 -11.42 -6.56 13.83
C ALA A 528 -12.94 -6.34 13.99
N ARG A 529 -13.47 -5.17 13.62
CA ARG A 529 -14.92 -4.91 13.60
C ARG A 529 -15.67 -5.79 12.62
N LEU A 530 -15.12 -6.02 11.41
CA LEU A 530 -15.70 -6.97 10.46
C LEU A 530 -15.72 -8.39 11.01
N ALA A 531 -14.67 -8.79 11.74
CA ALA A 531 -14.58 -10.09 12.38
C ALA A 531 -15.53 -10.24 13.59
N GLU A 532 -15.80 -9.16 14.34
CA GLU A 532 -16.81 -9.13 15.41
C GLU A 532 -18.24 -9.22 14.87
N GLY A 533 -18.48 -8.67 13.68
CA GLY A 533 -19.78 -8.67 13.06
C GLY A 533 -20.29 -10.09 12.76
N ASP A 534 -21.58 -10.32 13.03
CA ASP A 534 -22.25 -11.57 12.69
C ASP A 534 -22.66 -11.59 11.22
N TYR A 535 -21.66 -11.54 10.33
CA TYR A 535 -21.84 -11.55 8.89
C TYR A 535 -21.74 -12.98 8.35
N PRO A 536 -22.84 -13.60 7.88
CA PRO A 536 -22.83 -15.01 7.46
C PRO A 536 -21.75 -15.35 6.42
N ALA A 537 -21.49 -14.42 5.49
CA ALA A 537 -20.48 -14.57 4.45
C ALA A 537 -19.05 -14.70 5.02
N LEU A 538 -18.72 -13.90 6.03
CA LEU A 538 -17.42 -13.90 6.70
C LEU A 538 -17.31 -15.07 7.69
N VAL A 539 -18.38 -15.39 8.42
CA VAL A 539 -18.42 -16.55 9.32
C VAL A 539 -18.14 -17.84 8.55
N GLN A 540 -18.80 -18.04 7.40
CA GLN A 540 -18.56 -19.20 6.53
C GLN A 540 -17.14 -19.25 5.97
N ALA A 541 -16.51 -18.09 5.76
CA ALA A 541 -15.12 -17.98 5.31
C ALA A 541 -14.10 -18.22 6.43
N GLY A 542 -14.52 -18.28 7.70
CA GLY A 542 -13.62 -18.26 8.86
C GLY A 542 -13.02 -16.88 9.16
N GLU A 543 -13.49 -15.84 8.47
CA GLU A 543 -13.05 -14.44 8.57
C GLU A 543 -13.92 -13.61 9.53
N GLY A 544 -15.11 -14.13 9.90
CA GLY A 544 -16.04 -13.54 10.85
C GLY A 544 -16.15 -14.38 12.12
N ASN A 545 -15.41 -14.05 13.16
CA ASN A 545 -15.65 -14.58 14.51
C ASN A 545 -14.95 -13.72 15.58
N ALA A 546 -15.55 -13.70 16.77
CA ALA A 546 -15.04 -12.92 17.89
C ALA A 546 -13.64 -13.40 18.37
N GLN A 547 -13.26 -14.67 18.17
CA GLN A 547 -11.91 -15.14 18.52
C GLN A 547 -10.85 -14.45 17.66
N LEU A 548 -11.12 -14.32 16.36
CA LEU A 548 -10.25 -13.64 15.41
C LEU A 548 -10.14 -12.15 15.74
N ALA A 549 -11.27 -11.48 16.04
CA ALA A 549 -11.24 -10.08 16.49
C ALA A 549 -10.39 -9.87 17.75
N ALA A 550 -10.60 -10.69 18.79
CA ALA A 550 -9.80 -10.64 20.01
C ALA A 550 -8.31 -10.89 19.75
N LYS A 551 -7.98 -11.77 18.80
CA LYS A 551 -6.60 -12.01 18.37
C LYS A 551 -6.00 -10.76 17.68
N ILE A 552 -6.73 -10.15 16.73
CA ILE A 552 -6.27 -8.95 16.01
C ILE A 552 -5.98 -7.82 17.00
N TYR A 553 -6.90 -7.50 17.92
CA TYR A 553 -6.70 -6.45 18.91
C TYR A 553 -5.52 -6.72 19.83
N ARG A 554 -5.35 -7.97 20.29
CA ARG A 554 -4.24 -8.35 21.16
C ARG A 554 -2.90 -8.17 20.44
N THR A 555 -2.75 -8.76 19.25
CA THR A 555 -1.51 -8.66 18.46
C THR A 555 -1.15 -7.21 18.19
N PHE A 556 -2.13 -6.37 17.86
CA PHE A 556 -1.89 -4.96 17.63
C PHE A 556 -1.42 -4.20 18.87
N ALA A 557 -2.12 -4.40 20.00
CA ALA A 557 -1.80 -3.76 21.25
C ALA A 557 -0.41 -4.17 21.79
N GLU A 558 0.03 -5.39 21.51
CA GLU A 558 1.36 -5.89 21.85
C GLU A 558 2.46 -5.33 20.93
N ALA A 559 2.16 -5.11 19.65
CA ALA A 559 3.11 -4.59 18.68
C ALA A 559 3.40 -3.08 18.86
N THR A 560 2.44 -2.31 19.37
CA THR A 560 2.55 -0.84 19.49
C THR A 560 2.14 -0.32 20.88
N PRO A 561 2.72 -0.83 21.98
CA PRO A 561 2.13 -0.74 23.32
C PRO A 561 1.80 0.67 23.82
N GLU A 562 2.55 1.69 23.40
CA GLU A 562 2.45 3.07 23.91
C GLU A 562 1.67 4.02 23.00
N THR A 563 0.94 3.52 21.99
CA THR A 563 0.20 4.37 21.04
C THR A 563 -1.26 4.58 21.46
N PRO A 564 -1.88 5.74 21.12
CA PRO A 564 -3.32 5.96 21.31
C PRO A 564 -4.19 4.87 20.66
N GLU A 565 -3.74 4.37 19.51
CA GLU A 565 -4.38 3.30 18.77
C GLU A 565 -4.32 1.98 19.56
N ALA A 566 -3.17 1.62 20.15
CA ALA A 566 -3.08 0.43 20.99
C ALA A 566 -4.01 0.52 22.20
N ALA A 567 -4.17 1.70 22.79
CA ALA A 567 -5.15 1.92 23.85
C ALA A 567 -6.60 1.69 23.35
N GLN A 568 -6.92 2.09 22.11
CA GLN A 568 -8.21 1.78 21.50
C GLN A 568 -8.42 0.27 21.31
N ALA A 569 -7.39 -0.48 20.98
CA ALA A 569 -7.49 -1.93 20.77
C ALA A 569 -7.60 -2.66 22.11
N ARG A 570 -6.89 -2.19 23.13
CA ARG A 570 -7.06 -2.69 24.50
C ARG A 570 -8.46 -2.44 25.03
N ARG A 571 -9.10 -1.29 24.73
CA ARG A 571 -10.52 -1.06 25.05
C ARG A 571 -11.45 -2.06 24.37
N ALA A 572 -11.28 -2.29 23.06
CA ALA A 572 -12.10 -3.24 22.33
C ALA A 572 -11.89 -4.69 22.84
N LEU A 573 -10.64 -5.09 23.08
CA LEU A 573 -10.30 -6.37 23.70
C LEU A 573 -10.89 -6.51 25.10
N ALA A 574 -10.84 -5.46 25.93
CA ALA A 574 -11.43 -5.46 27.26
C ALA A 574 -12.95 -5.68 27.20
N ALA A 575 -13.65 -5.07 26.25
CA ALA A 575 -15.08 -5.32 26.04
C ALA A 575 -15.36 -6.80 25.70
N LEU A 576 -14.61 -7.38 24.75
CA LEU A 576 -14.72 -8.81 24.41
C LEU A 576 -14.43 -9.73 25.61
N MET A 577 -13.45 -9.37 26.45
CA MET A 577 -13.12 -10.09 27.68
C MET A 577 -14.21 -9.98 28.76
N LEU A 578 -14.90 -8.86 28.87
CA LEU A 578 -16.00 -8.67 29.81
C LEU A 578 -17.22 -9.52 29.42
N ASP A 579 -17.50 -9.60 28.12
CA ASP A 579 -18.64 -10.33 27.56
C ASP A 579 -18.35 -11.82 27.35
N GLY A 580 -17.07 -12.20 27.29
CA GLY A 580 -16.67 -13.57 26.96
C GLY A 580 -16.92 -13.93 25.50
N HIS A 581 -16.99 -12.92 24.62
CA HIS A 581 -17.18 -13.10 23.18
C HIS A 581 -15.83 -13.39 22.52
N GLY A 582 -15.63 -14.60 22.02
CA GLY A 582 -14.37 -14.97 21.35
C GLY A 582 -13.16 -15.11 22.29
N THR A 583 -13.36 -14.94 23.59
CA THR A 583 -12.35 -15.11 24.63
C THR A 583 -13.03 -15.68 25.88
N ARG A 584 -12.24 -16.25 26.78
CA ARG A 584 -12.75 -16.56 28.12
C ARG A 584 -13.12 -15.25 28.81
N ARG A 585 -14.28 -15.24 29.50
CA ARG A 585 -14.68 -14.11 30.33
C ARG A 585 -13.63 -13.84 31.41
N ASP A 586 -13.06 -12.64 31.39
CA ASP A 586 -12.00 -12.20 32.29
C ASP A 586 -12.14 -10.70 32.65
N PRO A 587 -13.01 -10.37 33.62
CA PRO A 587 -13.21 -8.99 34.04
C PRO A 587 -11.98 -8.38 34.72
N ALA A 588 -11.13 -9.20 35.35
CA ALA A 588 -9.92 -8.71 36.02
C ALA A 588 -8.87 -8.28 34.99
N GLY A 589 -8.62 -9.10 33.98
CA GLY A 589 -7.75 -8.74 32.86
C GLY A 589 -8.27 -7.54 32.07
N ALA A 590 -9.58 -7.50 31.77
CA ALA A 590 -10.20 -6.36 31.09
C ALA A 590 -9.99 -5.05 31.86
N ARG A 591 -10.20 -5.08 33.18
CA ARG A 591 -9.96 -3.93 34.05
C ARG A 591 -8.50 -3.49 34.04
N ALA A 592 -7.56 -4.44 34.10
CA ALA A 592 -6.13 -4.13 34.09
C ALA A 592 -5.70 -3.43 32.79
N LEU A 593 -6.23 -3.87 31.63
CA LEU A 593 -5.98 -3.20 30.35
C LEU A 593 -6.48 -1.75 30.34
N LEU A 594 -7.69 -1.52 30.84
CA LEU A 594 -8.27 -0.16 30.91
C LEU A 594 -7.53 0.73 31.91
N GLU A 595 -7.20 0.20 33.10
CA GLU A 595 -6.46 0.93 34.13
C GLU A 595 -5.05 1.30 33.69
N HIS A 596 -4.35 0.42 32.94
CA HIS A 596 -3.05 0.73 32.34
C HIS A 596 -3.10 2.04 31.54
N ASP A 597 -4.00 2.11 30.55
CA ASP A 597 -4.11 3.26 29.65
C ASP A 597 -4.70 4.49 30.34
N ALA A 598 -5.71 4.29 31.19
CA ALA A 598 -6.34 5.38 31.92
C ALA A 598 -5.36 6.05 32.91
N ASN A 599 -4.45 5.28 33.52
CA ASN A 599 -3.38 5.83 34.37
C ASN A 599 -2.30 6.55 33.56
N ALA A 600 -2.04 6.12 32.32
CA ALA A 600 -1.20 6.84 31.37
C ALA A 600 -1.85 8.14 30.82
N GLY A 601 -3.10 8.42 31.20
CA GLY A 601 -3.82 9.64 30.83
C GLY A 601 -4.71 9.49 29.60
N ASN A 602 -4.94 8.28 29.09
CA ASN A 602 -5.84 8.07 27.97
C ASN A 602 -7.31 8.31 28.39
N ALA A 603 -7.92 9.38 27.88
CA ALA A 603 -9.26 9.81 28.26
C ALA A 603 -10.34 8.78 27.86
N GLY A 604 -10.18 8.13 26.69
CA GLY A 604 -11.11 7.09 26.24
C GLY A 604 -11.14 5.87 27.15
N SER A 605 -9.98 5.39 27.61
CA SER A 605 -9.91 4.25 28.54
C SER A 605 -10.42 4.61 29.93
N ALA A 606 -10.20 5.84 30.39
CA ALA A 606 -10.79 6.34 31.62
C ALA A 606 -12.33 6.41 31.55
N LEU A 607 -12.88 6.84 30.42
CA LEU A 607 -14.34 6.87 30.20
C LEU A 607 -14.94 5.45 30.15
N ALA A 608 -14.31 4.51 29.43
CA ALA A 608 -14.75 3.11 29.39
C ALA A 608 -14.72 2.48 30.80
N LEU A 609 -13.66 2.72 31.56
CA LEU A 609 -13.54 2.26 32.94
C LEU A 609 -14.65 2.84 33.83
N ALA A 610 -15.01 4.11 33.62
CA ALA A 610 -16.12 4.73 34.35
C ALA A 610 -17.47 4.06 34.06
N GLN A 611 -17.77 3.80 32.77
CA GLN A 611 -18.98 3.10 32.34
C GLN A 611 -19.08 1.70 32.96
N ASP A 612 -18.01 0.92 32.85
CA ASP A 612 -18.00 -0.48 33.28
C ASP A 612 -18.02 -0.62 34.82
N LEU A 613 -17.40 0.32 35.56
CA LEU A 613 -17.52 0.41 37.02
C LEU A 613 -18.94 0.74 37.44
N TYR A 614 -19.59 1.70 36.78
CA TYR A 614 -20.97 2.08 37.09
C TYR A 614 -21.96 0.96 36.78
N GLY A 615 -21.76 0.25 35.66
CA GLY A 615 -22.56 -0.91 35.27
C GLY A 615 -22.28 -2.18 36.09
N GLY A 616 -21.19 -2.21 36.87
CA GLY A 616 -20.78 -3.37 37.66
C GLY A 616 -20.22 -4.52 36.82
N ARG A 617 -19.70 -4.24 35.62
CA ARG A 617 -19.18 -5.27 34.70
C ARG A 617 -17.90 -5.95 35.20
N PHE A 618 -17.21 -5.33 36.15
CA PHE A 618 -16.09 -5.91 36.91
C PHE A 618 -16.51 -6.74 38.15
N GLY A 619 -17.81 -7.05 38.28
CA GLY A 619 -18.36 -7.93 39.32
C GLY A 619 -19.17 -7.20 40.40
N VAL A 620 -18.81 -5.96 40.73
CA VAL A 620 -19.56 -5.10 41.66
C VAL A 620 -19.65 -3.69 41.09
N ARG A 621 -20.82 -3.06 41.22
CA ARG A 621 -21.04 -1.66 40.87
C ARG A 621 -20.26 -0.73 41.80
N ASP A 622 -19.49 0.19 41.23
CA ASP A 622 -18.71 1.22 41.93
C ASP A 622 -19.00 2.60 41.33
N ALA A 623 -20.04 3.26 41.84
CA ALA A 623 -20.47 4.57 41.35
C ALA A 623 -19.46 5.69 41.69
N ASP A 624 -18.79 5.61 42.84
CA ASP A 624 -17.79 6.59 43.24
C ASP A 624 -16.53 6.46 42.38
N GLY A 625 -16.11 5.23 42.08
CA GLY A 625 -15.05 4.94 41.14
C GLY A 625 -15.36 5.42 39.74
N ALA A 626 -16.60 5.16 39.26
CA ALA A 626 -17.07 5.67 37.98
C ALA A 626 -16.96 7.19 37.89
N LYS A 627 -17.44 7.91 38.92
CA LYS A 627 -17.32 9.37 38.98
C LYS A 627 -15.87 9.83 38.94
N ARG A 628 -14.97 9.21 39.73
CA ARG A 628 -13.54 9.58 39.75
C ARG A 628 -12.89 9.40 38.37
N TRP A 629 -13.20 8.32 37.66
CA TRP A 629 -12.64 8.06 36.34
C TRP A 629 -13.25 8.93 35.24
N LEU A 630 -14.53 9.24 35.32
CA LEU A 630 -15.18 10.24 34.46
C LEU A 630 -14.53 11.62 34.65
N ASP A 631 -14.33 12.04 35.90
CA ASP A 631 -13.69 13.32 36.21
C ASP A 631 -12.23 13.35 35.70
N LYS A 632 -11.51 12.21 35.74
CA LYS A 632 -10.17 12.07 35.11
C LYS A 632 -10.23 12.16 33.59
N ALA A 633 -11.17 11.45 32.94
CA ALA A 633 -11.35 11.48 31.49
C ALA A 633 -11.63 12.91 30.98
N LEU A 634 -12.34 13.70 31.78
CA LEU A 634 -12.74 15.07 31.45
C LEU A 634 -11.79 16.15 32.00
N ALA A 635 -10.68 15.79 32.65
CA ALA A 635 -9.71 16.76 33.19
C ALA A 635 -8.96 17.52 32.08
N LYS A 636 -8.69 16.84 30.96
CA LYS A 636 -8.19 17.42 29.70
C LYS A 636 -9.02 16.82 28.55
N PRO A 637 -10.25 17.31 28.35
CA PRO A 637 -11.23 16.61 27.53
C PRO A 637 -10.84 16.68 26.05
N GLU A 638 -10.47 15.53 25.49
CA GLU A 638 -10.45 15.33 24.04
C GLU A 638 -11.88 15.53 23.50
N PRO A 639 -12.09 16.31 22.42
CA PRO A 639 -13.43 16.68 21.97
C PRO A 639 -14.37 15.49 21.73
N ALA A 640 -13.86 14.43 21.12
CA ALA A 640 -14.64 13.21 20.87
C ALA A 640 -15.02 12.46 22.16
N VAL A 641 -14.12 12.40 23.15
CA VAL A 641 -14.39 11.75 24.45
C VAL A 641 -15.40 12.58 25.26
N ALA A 642 -15.32 13.91 25.20
CA ALA A 642 -16.28 14.79 25.85
C ALA A 642 -17.69 14.63 25.27
N ALA A 643 -17.80 14.56 23.94
CA ALA A 643 -19.06 14.29 23.26
C ALA A 643 -19.62 12.90 23.62
N GLN A 644 -18.79 11.86 23.62
CA GLN A 644 -19.21 10.52 24.05
C GLN A 644 -19.66 10.49 25.52
N ALA A 645 -18.97 11.20 26.42
CA ALA A 645 -19.39 11.33 27.81
C ALA A 645 -20.74 12.06 27.93
N ALA A 646 -20.98 13.07 27.09
CA ALA A 646 -22.25 13.78 27.05
C ALA A 646 -23.42 12.88 26.64
N ASP A 647 -23.26 12.03 25.62
CA ASP A 647 -24.29 11.08 25.20
C ASP A 647 -24.75 10.18 26.36
N LEU A 648 -23.79 9.65 27.12
CA LEU A 648 -24.02 8.75 28.25
C LEU A 648 -24.70 9.46 29.42
N LEU A 649 -24.25 10.67 29.74
CA LEU A 649 -24.82 11.51 30.80
C LEU A 649 -26.22 12.00 30.43
N PHE A 650 -26.50 12.30 29.16
CA PHE A 650 -27.79 12.84 28.76
C PHE A 650 -28.93 11.81 28.92
N LEU A 651 -28.69 10.57 28.48
CA LEU A 651 -29.66 9.48 28.58
C LEU A 651 -29.59 8.73 29.92
N GLY A 652 -28.55 8.97 30.73
CA GLY A 652 -28.30 8.21 31.96
C GLY A 652 -27.95 6.74 31.70
N VAL A 653 -27.33 6.46 30.55
CA VAL A 653 -26.93 5.11 30.13
C VAL A 653 -25.49 4.88 30.54
N ALA A 654 -25.25 3.87 31.37
CA ALA A 654 -23.94 3.54 31.94
C ALA A 654 -23.27 4.63 32.80
N LEU A 655 -23.91 5.80 33.00
CA LEU A 655 -23.53 6.85 33.95
C LEU A 655 -24.79 7.48 34.57
N PRO A 656 -24.72 8.15 35.73
CA PRO A 656 -25.84 8.91 36.27
C PRO A 656 -26.29 10.01 35.28
N ALA A 657 -27.61 10.17 35.11
CA ALA A 657 -28.14 11.21 34.23
C ALA A 657 -27.76 12.62 34.71
N ASP A 658 -27.25 13.45 33.81
CA ASP A 658 -26.90 14.86 34.03
C ASP A 658 -27.00 15.62 32.69
N GLN A 659 -28.21 16.02 32.32
CA GLN A 659 -28.45 16.65 31.02
C GLN A 659 -27.77 18.01 30.90
N GLU A 660 -27.64 18.77 32.00
CA GLU A 660 -26.97 20.08 31.97
C GLU A 660 -25.47 19.92 31.67
N ARG A 661 -24.80 18.98 32.35
CA ARG A 661 -23.39 18.69 32.09
C ARG A 661 -23.18 18.11 30.69
N ALA A 662 -24.07 17.24 30.23
CA ALA A 662 -24.01 16.71 28.86
C ALA A 662 -24.06 17.83 27.81
N ILE A 663 -25.01 18.77 27.96
CA ILE A 663 -25.12 19.90 27.05
C ILE A 663 -23.86 20.78 27.07
N ALA A 664 -23.29 21.05 28.25
CA ALA A 664 -22.06 21.81 28.36
C ALA A 664 -20.87 21.11 27.67
N LEU A 665 -20.79 19.77 27.78
CA LEU A 665 -19.74 18.96 27.17
C LEU A 665 -19.82 18.95 25.63
N TRP A 666 -21.01 18.76 25.03
CA TRP A 666 -21.16 18.87 23.57
C TRP A 666 -20.79 20.28 23.07
N GLN A 667 -21.23 21.33 23.77
CA GLN A 667 -20.89 22.72 23.43
C GLN A 667 -19.37 22.96 23.49
N GLN A 668 -18.71 22.43 24.51
CA GLN A 668 -17.26 22.52 24.66
C GLN A 668 -16.51 21.73 23.58
N ALA A 669 -16.98 20.52 23.23
CA ALA A 669 -16.40 19.72 22.15
C ALA A 669 -16.51 20.44 20.80
N ALA A 670 -17.69 21.00 20.52
CA ALA A 670 -17.94 21.74 19.29
C ALA A 670 -17.12 23.05 19.20
N ALA A 671 -16.93 23.76 20.32
CA ALA A 671 -16.06 24.93 20.38
C ALA A 671 -14.59 24.62 20.08
N GLN A 672 -14.16 23.37 20.30
CA GLN A 672 -12.83 22.87 19.96
C GLN A 672 -12.74 22.32 18.53
N GLY A 673 -13.76 22.53 17.70
CA GLY A 673 -13.79 22.12 16.29
C GLY A 673 -14.43 20.77 16.01
N TYR A 674 -14.92 20.04 17.02
CA TYR A 674 -15.68 18.79 16.82
C TYR A 674 -17.14 19.11 16.49
N THR A 675 -17.39 19.58 15.26
CA THR A 675 -18.71 20.09 14.83
C THR A 675 -19.83 19.04 14.88
N VAL A 676 -19.48 17.75 14.83
CA VAL A 676 -20.41 16.61 15.00
C VAL A 676 -21.19 16.72 16.31
N ALA A 677 -20.60 17.28 17.37
CA ALA A 677 -21.28 17.47 18.66
C ALA A 677 -22.53 18.37 18.55
N TRP A 678 -22.57 19.31 17.60
CA TRP A 678 -23.77 20.12 17.36
C TRP A 678 -24.95 19.27 16.88
N ASN A 679 -24.66 18.27 16.04
CA ASN A 679 -25.66 17.34 15.53
C ASN A 679 -26.10 16.34 16.62
N GLU A 680 -25.16 15.75 17.37
CA GLU A 680 -25.44 14.82 18.48
C GLU A 680 -26.33 15.48 19.54
N MET A 681 -25.97 16.70 19.96
CA MET A 681 -26.78 17.50 20.89
C MET A 681 -28.17 17.79 20.32
N ALA A 682 -28.29 18.14 19.04
CA ALA A 682 -29.58 18.43 18.42
C ALA A 682 -30.48 17.20 18.40
N TRP A 683 -29.93 16.07 17.95
CA TRP A 683 -30.64 14.81 17.89
C TRP A 683 -31.14 14.37 19.26
N ALA A 684 -30.28 14.43 20.29
CA ALA A 684 -30.62 14.06 21.66
C ALA A 684 -31.77 14.93 22.21
N LEU A 685 -31.69 16.26 22.05
CA LEU A 685 -32.71 17.18 22.54
C LEU A 685 -34.06 17.05 21.82
N CYS A 686 -34.08 16.54 20.59
CA CYS A 686 -35.31 16.40 19.81
C CYS A 686 -35.96 15.02 19.94
N THR A 687 -35.16 13.97 20.12
CA THR A 687 -35.62 12.57 20.03
C THR A 687 -35.63 11.82 21.36
N ALA A 688 -35.19 12.45 22.47
CA ALA A 688 -35.11 11.75 23.76
C ALA A 688 -36.44 11.06 24.14
N PRO A 689 -36.38 9.82 24.65
CA PRO A 689 -37.58 9.09 25.07
C PRO A 689 -38.31 9.81 26.22
N ASP A 690 -37.55 10.41 27.13
CA ASP A 690 -38.09 11.22 28.23
C ASP A 690 -38.51 12.61 27.74
N ALA A 691 -39.77 12.96 27.99
CA ALA A 691 -40.30 14.28 27.67
C ALA A 691 -39.59 15.41 28.44
N ALA A 692 -39.11 15.16 29.66
CA ALA A 692 -38.42 16.17 30.46
C ALA A 692 -37.03 16.52 29.91
N ALA A 693 -36.38 15.58 29.22
CA ALA A 693 -35.09 15.79 28.56
C ALA A 693 -35.22 16.43 27.17
N ARG A 694 -36.41 16.41 26.55
CA ARG A 694 -36.63 16.98 25.22
C ARG A 694 -36.70 18.50 25.25
N ASN A 695 -35.93 19.15 24.38
CA ASN A 695 -36.00 20.56 24.09
C ASN A 695 -35.76 20.81 22.58
N PRO A 696 -36.76 20.57 21.73
CA PRO A 696 -36.58 20.61 20.28
C PRO A 696 -36.27 22.02 19.76
N ALA A 697 -36.68 23.08 20.46
CA ALA A 697 -36.29 24.45 20.13
C ALA A 697 -34.78 24.67 20.29
N ARG A 698 -34.19 24.19 21.38
CA ARG A 698 -32.74 24.22 21.59
C ARG A 698 -32.01 23.27 20.64
N GLY A 699 -32.60 22.13 20.29
CA GLY A 699 -32.07 21.24 19.26
C GLY A 699 -31.97 21.90 17.88
N LEU A 700 -33.02 22.63 17.45
CA LEU A 700 -32.99 23.43 16.23
C LEU A 700 -31.91 24.54 16.26
N GLN A 701 -31.71 25.18 17.42
CA GLN A 701 -30.62 26.15 17.59
C GLN A 701 -29.23 25.50 17.48
N SER A 702 -29.08 24.26 17.97
CA SER A 702 -27.84 23.50 17.89
C SER A 702 -27.48 23.15 16.45
N ILE A 703 -28.41 22.52 15.71
CA ILE A 703 -28.17 22.14 14.30
C ILE A 703 -28.06 23.35 13.36
N ALA A 704 -28.59 24.51 13.76
CA ALA A 704 -28.39 25.78 13.04
C ALA A 704 -26.94 26.29 13.07
N ARG A 705 -26.08 25.75 13.95
CA ARG A 705 -24.64 26.04 13.95
C ARG A 705 -23.91 25.42 12.76
N ILE A 706 -24.52 24.42 12.12
CA ILE A 706 -24.03 23.82 10.87
C ILE A 706 -24.79 24.48 9.72
N ALA A 707 -24.05 25.16 8.83
CA ALA A 707 -24.64 25.93 7.74
C ALA A 707 -25.44 25.01 6.80
N PRO A 708 -26.61 25.44 6.27
CA PRO A 708 -27.44 24.58 5.43
C PRO A 708 -26.72 23.97 4.22
N ALA A 709 -25.75 24.68 3.63
CA ALA A 709 -24.96 24.21 2.49
C ALA A 709 -23.97 23.10 2.86
N ASP A 710 -23.56 23.02 4.12
CA ASP A 710 -22.54 22.09 4.61
C ASP A 710 -23.16 20.83 5.24
N ARG A 711 -24.51 20.74 5.26
CA ARG A 711 -25.21 19.63 5.92
C ARG A 711 -25.14 18.35 5.10
N THR A 712 -24.73 17.29 5.77
CA THR A 712 -24.85 15.90 5.33
C THR A 712 -26.31 15.43 5.37
N ALA A 713 -26.59 14.30 4.72
CA ALA A 713 -27.90 13.66 4.80
C ALA A 713 -28.31 13.31 6.24
N GLY A 714 -27.37 12.92 7.11
CA GLY A 714 -27.64 12.64 8.52
C GLY A 714 -28.00 13.89 9.33
N GLU A 715 -27.39 15.04 9.03
CA GLU A 715 -27.72 16.31 9.66
C GLU A 715 -29.10 16.83 9.19
N LEU A 716 -29.45 16.62 7.92
CA LEU A 716 -30.79 16.92 7.40
C LEU A 716 -31.88 16.04 8.05
N ASP A 717 -31.57 14.77 8.30
CA ASP A 717 -32.44 13.86 9.06
C ASP A 717 -32.63 14.32 10.52
N THR A 718 -31.58 14.87 11.13
CA THR A 718 -31.67 15.49 12.47
C THR A 718 -32.52 16.77 12.46
N VAL A 719 -32.37 17.62 11.42
CA VAL A 719 -33.26 18.79 11.22
C VAL A 719 -34.72 18.34 11.12
N ALA A 720 -35.00 17.30 10.34
CA ALA A 720 -36.35 16.76 10.17
C ALA A 720 -36.94 16.25 11.49
N ALA A 721 -36.15 15.50 12.27
CA ALA A 721 -36.55 15.01 13.59
C ALA A 721 -36.88 16.16 14.56
N CYS A 722 -36.07 17.22 14.57
CA CYS A 722 -36.31 18.40 15.38
C CYS A 722 -37.55 19.20 14.94
N GLN A 723 -37.76 19.39 13.63
CA GLN A 723 -38.96 20.04 13.08
C GLN A 723 -40.23 19.27 13.48
N ALA A 724 -40.22 17.94 13.31
CA ALA A 724 -41.32 17.07 13.72
C ALA A 724 -41.58 17.16 15.24
N ALA A 725 -40.52 17.19 16.06
CA ALA A 725 -40.63 17.35 17.51
C ALA A 725 -41.18 18.73 17.94
N THR A 726 -41.00 19.78 17.13
CA THR A 726 -41.68 21.09 17.32
C THR A 726 -43.12 21.13 16.78
N GLY A 727 -43.57 20.09 16.07
CA GLY A 727 -44.89 20.01 15.45
C GLY A 727 -44.96 20.52 14.01
N ASP A 728 -43.84 20.98 13.42
CA ASP A 728 -43.76 21.40 12.02
C ASP A 728 -43.51 20.18 11.10
N PHE A 729 -44.55 19.37 10.95
CA PHE A 729 -44.49 18.16 10.12
C PHE A 729 -44.34 18.46 8.63
N ALA A 730 -44.83 19.61 8.15
CA ALA A 730 -44.69 20.01 6.76
C ALA A 730 -43.21 20.24 6.41
N ALA A 731 -42.48 20.99 7.25
CA ALA A 731 -41.05 21.17 7.07
C ALA A 731 -40.26 19.87 7.30
N ALA A 732 -40.64 19.07 8.30
CA ALA A 732 -39.99 17.80 8.59
C ALA A 732 -40.03 16.83 7.39
N ILE A 733 -41.17 16.73 6.71
CA ILE A 733 -41.31 15.87 5.51
C ILE A 733 -40.34 16.31 4.41
N VAL A 734 -40.24 17.62 4.15
CA VAL A 734 -39.34 18.17 3.11
C VAL A 734 -37.88 17.89 3.45
N SER A 735 -37.45 18.20 4.68
CA SER A 735 -36.07 17.93 5.13
C SER A 735 -35.74 16.44 5.10
N GLN A 736 -36.68 15.57 5.48
CA GLN A 736 -36.49 14.12 5.47
C GLN A 736 -36.40 13.55 4.05
N GLN A 737 -37.17 14.09 3.09
CA GLN A 737 -37.06 13.71 1.68
C GLN A 737 -35.71 14.12 1.08
N GLN A 738 -35.21 15.31 1.43
CA GLN A 738 -33.87 15.77 1.03
C GLN A 738 -32.78 14.88 1.64
N ALA A 739 -32.90 14.50 2.91
CA ALA A 739 -31.99 13.56 3.56
C ALA A 739 -31.95 12.20 2.83
N ILE A 740 -33.11 11.64 2.47
CA ILE A 740 -33.20 10.36 1.73
C ILE A 740 -32.57 10.48 0.34
N ALA A 741 -32.72 11.62 -0.35
CA ALA A 741 -32.14 11.84 -1.66
C ALA A 741 -30.59 11.90 -1.63
N GLY A 742 -30.00 12.22 -0.47
CA GLY A 742 -28.56 12.30 -0.26
C GLY A 742 -27.90 10.97 0.15
N VAL A 743 -28.64 9.85 0.19
CA VAL A 743 -28.11 8.52 0.55
C VAL A 743 -28.47 7.47 -0.51
N GLU A 744 -27.65 6.42 -0.63
CA GLU A 744 -27.92 5.35 -1.59
C GLU A 744 -29.26 4.64 -1.32
N PRO A 745 -30.09 4.37 -2.34
CA PRO A 745 -31.49 3.96 -2.16
C PRO A 745 -31.69 2.65 -1.37
N HIS A 746 -30.72 1.73 -1.41
CA HIS A 746 -30.87 0.38 -0.86
C HIS A 746 -30.10 0.15 0.46
N THR A 747 -29.75 1.24 1.16
CA THR A 747 -29.06 1.19 2.45
C THR A 747 -30.02 1.13 3.64
N ASP A 748 -29.58 0.55 4.76
CA ASP A 748 -30.30 0.60 6.05
C ASP A 748 -30.55 2.04 6.52
N THR A 749 -29.62 2.94 6.23
CA THR A 749 -29.77 4.37 6.51
C THR A 749 -30.97 4.93 5.74
N ALA A 750 -31.08 4.65 4.44
CA ALA A 750 -32.25 5.04 3.65
C ALA A 750 -33.54 4.38 4.17
N ALA A 751 -33.48 3.11 4.61
CA ALA A 751 -34.64 2.42 5.19
C ALA A 751 -35.13 3.09 6.49
N ARG A 752 -34.24 3.37 7.45
CA ARG A 752 -34.57 4.08 8.71
C ARG A 752 -35.10 5.49 8.47
N MET A 753 -34.52 6.21 7.51
CA MET A 753 -35.00 7.54 7.12
C MET A 753 -36.40 7.50 6.51
N ARG A 754 -36.72 6.47 5.70
CA ARG A 754 -38.08 6.25 5.17
C ARG A 754 -39.09 5.89 6.25
N GLU A 755 -38.69 5.11 7.25
CA GLU A 755 -39.53 4.82 8.41
C GLU A 755 -39.90 6.13 9.15
N ARG A 756 -38.91 6.98 9.42
CA ARG A 756 -39.14 8.31 10.01
C ARG A 756 -40.01 9.21 9.15
N LEU A 757 -39.80 9.21 7.82
CA LEU A 757 -40.68 9.92 6.88
C LEU A 757 -42.15 9.47 7.02
N GLY A 758 -42.39 8.17 7.15
CA GLY A 758 -43.73 7.63 7.38
C GLY A 758 -44.36 8.10 8.70
N LEU A 759 -43.55 8.22 9.77
CA LEU A 759 -44.01 8.82 11.03
C LEU A 759 -44.41 10.28 10.84
N TYR A 760 -43.59 11.07 10.15
CA TYR A 760 -43.86 12.50 9.95
C TYR A 760 -45.10 12.74 9.09
N GLN A 761 -45.33 11.91 8.06
CA GLN A 761 -46.55 11.93 7.24
C GLN A 761 -47.82 11.61 8.03
N THR A 762 -47.70 10.90 9.15
CA THR A 762 -48.81 10.61 10.07
C THR A 762 -48.87 11.56 11.27
N HIS A 763 -48.17 12.71 11.20
CA HIS A 763 -48.08 13.71 12.27
C HIS A 763 -47.53 13.16 13.59
N ARG A 764 -46.56 12.24 13.53
CA ARG A 764 -45.90 11.66 14.71
C ARG A 764 -44.41 11.97 14.68
N ALA A 765 -43.89 12.55 15.76
CA ALA A 765 -42.45 12.74 15.92
C ALA A 765 -41.76 11.41 16.24
N TYR A 766 -40.53 11.25 15.77
CA TYR A 766 -39.69 10.10 16.11
C TYR A 766 -39.13 10.26 17.53
N LEU A 767 -39.20 9.19 18.32
CA LEU A 767 -38.56 9.10 19.63
C LEU A 767 -37.58 7.93 19.60
N GLN A 768 -36.40 8.15 20.16
CA GLN A 768 -35.47 7.06 20.38
C GLN A 768 -36.11 6.03 21.33
N PRO A 769 -35.88 4.72 21.08
CA PRO A 769 -36.25 3.70 22.05
C PRO A 769 -35.59 3.97 23.40
N PRO A 770 -36.27 3.72 24.53
CA PRO A 770 -35.61 3.77 25.82
C PRO A 770 -34.46 2.74 25.86
N PRO A 771 -33.35 3.05 26.56
CA PRO A 771 -32.24 2.11 26.69
C PRO A 771 -32.70 0.78 27.31
N LYS A 772 -32.18 -0.36 26.82
CA LYS A 772 -32.62 -1.68 27.28
C LYS A 772 -32.20 -1.89 28.74
N ALA A 773 -33.05 -2.53 29.55
CA ALA A 773 -32.76 -2.81 30.96
C ALA A 773 -31.51 -3.70 31.18
N SER A 774 -31.09 -4.47 30.17
CA SER A 774 -29.82 -5.22 30.16
C SER A 774 -28.58 -4.34 30.22
N ASP A 775 -28.73 -3.06 29.85
CA ASP A 775 -27.64 -2.11 29.73
C ASP A 775 -27.50 -1.26 31.02
N ALA A 776 -28.38 -1.47 32.01
CA ALA A 776 -28.47 -0.67 33.25
C ALA A 776 -28.09 -1.40 34.55
N ALA A 777 -28.02 -2.74 34.58
CA ALA A 777 -27.40 -3.55 35.65
C ALA A 777 -27.64 -5.05 35.37
N PRO A 778 -26.73 -5.96 35.77
CA PRO A 778 -27.06 -7.38 35.84
C PRO A 778 -28.12 -7.63 36.91
N GLN A 779 -29.13 -8.41 36.56
CA GLN A 779 -30.17 -8.89 37.47
C GLN A 779 -29.52 -9.56 38.69
N ALA A 780 -30.03 -9.23 39.89
CA ALA A 780 -29.64 -9.93 41.11
C ALA A 780 -29.84 -11.45 40.93
N PRO A 781 -28.94 -12.30 41.45
CA PRO A 781 -29.10 -13.74 41.33
C PRO A 781 -30.42 -14.15 41.99
N SER A 782 -31.33 -14.68 41.17
CA SER A 782 -32.49 -15.43 41.62
C SER A 782 -32.00 -16.50 42.61
N ALA A 783 -32.35 -16.33 43.88
CA ALA A 783 -32.11 -17.32 44.91
C ALA A 783 -32.89 -18.59 44.52
N MET A 784 -32.19 -19.61 44.03
CA MET A 784 -32.76 -20.95 43.95
C MET A 784 -33.20 -21.39 45.36
N PRO A 785 -34.42 -21.92 45.53
CA PRO A 785 -34.82 -22.48 46.80
C PRO A 785 -33.99 -23.72 47.08
N THR A 786 -33.24 -23.70 48.18
CA THR A 786 -32.58 -24.88 48.75
C THR A 786 -33.62 -25.95 49.05
N LYS A 787 -33.69 -27.00 48.24
CA LYS A 787 -34.29 -28.27 48.68
C LYS A 787 -33.29 -28.97 49.59
N ARG A 788 -33.62 -28.98 50.88
CA ARG A 788 -33.19 -30.03 51.82
C ARG A 788 -33.98 -31.32 51.52
N SER A 789 -33.34 -32.43 51.90
CA SER A 789 -33.69 -33.87 51.78
C SER A 789 -33.46 -34.49 50.41
#